data_AF-A0A8H6K2W9-F1
#
_entry.id   AF-A0A8H6K2W9-F1
#
_cell.length_a   1.000
_cell.length_b   1.000
_cell.length_c   1.000
_cell.angle_alpha   90.00
_cell.angle_beta   90.00
_cell.angle_gamma   90.00
#
_symmetry.space_group_name_H-M   'P 1'
#
loop_
_entity.id
_entity.type
_entity.pdbx_description
1 polymer ?
#
loop_
_entity_poly.entity_id
_entity_poly.type
_entity_poly.pdbx_seq_one_letter_code
_entity_poly.pdbx_strand_id
1 'polypeptide(L)'
;MWSLPITLGLLGLAGATLVDRGRVVELNGISYFTGGIPVGQLSGNVSQTETFSASEIPGSDLFPLAVIEAPSPEISAEELLNITTTYDTLDDVFQPAFLQSIYIRVIDSGNHAIGLSDTSNQLSELGTTLLIAPGGFTDNSSSIATALFELDLPKGPYFVSVRTGDIYKAYRLYEDDHLAFWQGVIDDGHDGFVPLPASTQSPLAKSIGVPSRLYYTETEDKPLAGLRLGVKDLFHIKGIATTGGSSAYYNLYGIQNNTAPSVQRLIDLGAVVVVDFHAPFNARGDGYQTPTGSSSGSGAGIGAYGWLDISIGSDTGGSMRGPAGLNGIFGNRPSTGAISLDQVIPLTPIADTAGIFARSGSLWSKVTRLWYPDFASNFTSYPKTLYRPEVNDASAASIGPDVIALIEGFFDGLKAFLEVDLTPANFTQLWAETHGDAPADINELLSMVFGIVASWDQWRLLAIPFYDDYAAKFNGRQPYVNPAPLMVWQWAEANGTDDAYAEALRNVSVFKSWYETEGYGRRDPDSCSEALYVYPWTLGTPAYRDVYFQAPVAGPISFTDQIIAVASGGPEVIVPIGEVQYNSTKSGRTEYLPVTMALRMARGCDHQLANQRQSMAKAITDLHSTAFNMPAFFVHVNFVKQQAAPGDASYFMAGKPHSHNANRVVGMVRTSSTRTKEDFDELATRIESAWDQVVGGDERRQDGRRGKEIDDGGVYAGAFYPREWNDGPGAWQ
;
A
#
# COMPACT_ATOMS: atom_id res chain seq x y z
N MET A 1 -50.16 26.94 65.79
CA MET A 1 -48.69 27.02 65.63
C MET A 1 -48.17 25.67 66.08
N TRP A 2 -47.65 24.78 65.25
CA TRP A 2 -46.52 24.94 64.34
C TRP A 2 -46.74 24.19 63.02
N SER A 3 -46.29 24.82 61.93
CA SER A 3 -46.31 24.39 60.54
C SER A 3 -45.12 23.46 60.24
N LEU A 4 -45.35 22.42 59.44
CA LEU A 4 -44.31 21.60 58.79
C LEU A 4 -44.52 21.72 57.27
N PRO A 5 -43.53 22.19 56.48
CA PRO A 5 -43.65 22.22 55.03
C PRO A 5 -43.24 20.86 54.45
N ILE A 6 -44.10 20.29 53.61
CA ILE A 6 -43.76 19.19 52.72
C ILE A 6 -43.10 19.82 51.48
N THR A 7 -41.79 19.68 51.38
CA THR A 7 -41.03 20.00 50.15
C THR A 7 -41.34 18.96 49.08
N LEU A 8 -41.98 19.40 48.00
CA LEU A 8 -42.07 18.66 46.73
C LEU A 8 -40.66 18.45 46.16
N GLY A 9 -40.30 17.20 45.89
CA GLY A 9 -39.08 16.85 45.17
C GLY A 9 -39.14 17.34 43.72
N LEU A 10 -38.07 18.02 43.30
CA LEU A 10 -37.81 18.32 41.90
C LEU A 10 -37.64 17.02 41.11
N LEU A 11 -38.44 16.86 40.05
CA LEU A 11 -38.19 15.91 38.97
C LEU A 11 -36.89 16.30 38.27
N GLY A 12 -35.85 15.48 38.43
CA GLY A 12 -34.68 15.54 37.56
C GLY A 12 -35.08 15.04 36.17
N LEU A 13 -35.14 15.95 35.20
CA LEU A 13 -35.21 15.58 33.80
C LEU A 13 -33.88 14.91 33.43
N ALA A 14 -33.93 13.62 33.09
CA ALA A 14 -32.78 12.94 32.52
C ALA A 14 -32.47 13.58 31.15
N GLY A 15 -31.34 14.30 31.06
CA GLY A 15 -30.81 14.75 29.78
C GLY A 15 -30.18 13.56 29.07
N ALA A 16 -30.74 13.15 27.94
CA ALA A 16 -30.11 12.20 27.03
C ALA A 16 -29.58 12.96 25.81
N THR A 17 -28.29 12.81 25.52
CA THR A 17 -27.67 13.30 24.28
C THR A 17 -27.59 12.14 23.29
N LEU A 18 -28.28 12.25 22.16
CA LEU A 18 -28.12 11.31 21.05
C LEU A 18 -26.75 11.59 20.38
N VAL A 19 -25.88 10.59 20.30
CA VAL A 19 -24.62 10.68 19.57
C VAL A 19 -24.75 9.78 18.35
N ASP A 20 -24.97 10.38 17.19
CA ASP A 20 -24.96 9.64 15.91
C ASP A 20 -23.51 9.28 15.58
N ARG A 21 -23.20 7.98 15.56
CA ARG A 21 -21.89 7.44 15.18
C ARG A 21 -21.90 6.84 13.77
N GLY A 22 -22.87 7.22 12.95
CA GLY A 22 -23.11 6.59 11.66
C GLY A 22 -23.69 5.19 11.79
N ARG A 23 -23.77 4.51 10.66
CA ARG A 23 -24.43 3.22 10.49
C ARG A 23 -23.83 2.44 9.34
N VAL A 24 -24.08 1.13 9.34
CA VAL A 24 -23.74 0.24 8.22
C VAL A 24 -24.95 0.15 7.30
N VAL A 25 -24.73 0.30 6.01
CA VAL A 25 -25.72 0.14 4.94
C VAL A 25 -25.19 -0.88 3.95
N GLU A 26 -26.05 -1.80 3.52
CA GLU A 26 -25.72 -2.73 2.44
C GLU A 26 -26.33 -2.22 1.13
N LEU A 27 -25.50 -2.08 0.10
CA LEU A 27 -25.91 -1.68 -1.25
C LEU A 27 -25.43 -2.77 -2.23
N ASN A 28 -26.37 -3.49 -2.85
CA ASN A 28 -26.12 -4.64 -3.72
C ASN A 28 -25.09 -5.64 -3.16
N GLY A 29 -25.23 -6.02 -1.89
CA GLY A 29 -24.37 -7.01 -1.24
C GLY A 29 -23.00 -6.48 -0.79
N ILE A 30 -22.71 -5.19 -0.96
CA ILE A 30 -21.50 -4.55 -0.44
C ILE A 30 -21.88 -3.72 0.79
N SER A 31 -21.16 -3.94 1.88
CA SER A 31 -21.33 -3.17 3.13
C SER A 31 -20.56 -1.85 3.07
N TYR A 32 -21.23 -0.77 3.46
CA TYR A 32 -20.66 0.57 3.61
C TYR A 32 -20.93 1.11 5.00
N PHE A 33 -19.96 1.80 5.55
CA PHE A 33 -20.18 2.70 6.66
C PHE A 33 -20.50 4.10 6.13
N THR A 34 -21.52 4.72 6.70
CA THR A 34 -22.00 6.06 6.34
C THR A 34 -22.68 6.72 7.53
N GLY A 35 -22.60 8.06 7.64
CA GLY A 35 -23.15 8.84 8.76
C GLY A 35 -22.07 9.40 9.71
N GLY A 36 -22.50 10.13 10.74
CA GLY A 36 -21.61 10.80 11.69
C GLY A 36 -21.28 12.24 11.30
N ILE A 37 -20.41 12.44 10.30
CA ILE A 37 -19.92 13.77 9.89
C ILE A 37 -20.41 14.09 8.46
N PRO A 38 -21.41 14.98 8.30
CA PRO A 38 -21.84 15.44 6.99
C PRO A 38 -20.71 16.18 6.26
N VAL A 39 -20.56 15.91 4.97
CA VAL A 39 -19.61 16.61 4.07
C VAL A 39 -20.29 17.63 3.17
N GLY A 40 -21.62 17.62 3.16
CA GLY A 40 -22.46 18.57 2.41
C GLY A 40 -23.91 18.40 2.82
N GLN A 41 -24.80 19.21 2.28
CA GLN A 41 -26.23 19.12 2.55
C GLN A 41 -27.05 19.58 1.35
N LEU A 42 -28.05 18.80 0.97
CA LEU A 42 -29.13 19.21 0.06
C LEU A 42 -30.16 20.03 0.85
N SER A 43 -29.88 21.30 1.17
CA SER A 43 -30.85 22.18 1.87
C SER A 43 -31.47 23.24 0.95
N GLY A 44 -32.78 23.12 0.74
CA GLY A 44 -33.59 24.02 -0.09
C GLY A 44 -35.03 23.52 -0.20
N ASN A 45 -35.98 24.29 0.35
CA ASN A 45 -37.44 24.07 0.44
C ASN A 45 -37.93 22.61 0.65
N VAL A 46 -38.59 22.39 1.80
CA VAL A 46 -39.17 21.17 2.37
C VAL A 46 -40.30 20.52 1.51
N SER A 47 -40.37 20.81 0.21
CA SER A 47 -41.37 20.29 -0.72
C SER A 47 -40.86 19.18 -1.67
N GLN A 48 -39.64 18.67 -1.50
CA GLN A 48 -39.07 17.59 -2.34
C GLN A 48 -38.79 16.27 -1.60
N THR A 49 -39.25 16.11 -0.36
CA THR A 49 -39.14 14.84 0.38
C THR A 49 -39.73 13.67 -0.41
N GLU A 50 -40.83 13.86 -1.14
CA GLU A 50 -41.42 12.82 -2.02
C GLU A 50 -40.46 12.42 -3.15
N THR A 51 -39.72 13.38 -3.70
CA THR A 51 -38.75 13.15 -4.78
C THR A 51 -37.57 12.31 -4.31
N PHE A 52 -37.02 12.60 -3.12
CA PHE A 52 -35.91 11.83 -2.55
C PHE A 52 -36.35 10.48 -1.97
N SER A 53 -37.58 10.40 -1.44
CA SER A 53 -38.14 9.14 -0.91
C SER A 53 -38.23 8.05 -1.99
N ALA A 54 -38.39 8.43 -3.26
CA ALA A 54 -38.42 7.50 -4.39
C ALA A 54 -37.05 6.83 -4.67
N SER A 55 -35.96 7.42 -4.17
CA SER A 55 -34.60 6.92 -4.33
C SER A 55 -34.05 6.24 -3.07
N GLU A 56 -34.85 6.12 -2.00
CA GLU A 56 -34.43 5.49 -0.75
C GLU A 56 -34.00 4.04 -0.93
N ILE A 57 -32.95 3.66 -0.21
CA ILE A 57 -32.61 2.26 -0.01
C ILE A 57 -33.72 1.65 0.87
N PRO A 58 -34.36 0.55 0.45
CA PRO A 58 -35.46 -0.05 1.22
C PRO A 58 -35.07 -0.31 2.69
N GLY A 59 -35.83 0.26 3.62
CA GLY A 59 -35.59 0.13 5.06
C GLY A 59 -34.52 1.07 5.64
N SER A 60 -34.02 2.02 4.85
CA SER A 60 -33.10 3.09 5.25
C SER A 60 -33.70 4.47 4.97
N ASP A 61 -33.22 5.51 5.64
CA ASP A 61 -33.51 6.92 5.32
C ASP A 61 -32.42 7.53 4.42
N LEU A 62 -31.64 6.68 3.75
CA LEU A 62 -30.52 7.06 2.91
C LEU A 62 -30.78 6.64 1.46
N PHE A 63 -30.39 7.49 0.51
CA PHE A 63 -30.27 7.11 -0.90
C PHE A 63 -28.83 7.27 -1.38
N PRO A 64 -28.38 6.45 -2.34
CA PRO A 64 -27.05 6.57 -2.90
C PRO A 64 -27.00 7.68 -3.96
N LEU A 65 -25.90 8.43 -4.01
CA LEU A 65 -25.66 9.54 -4.91
C LEU A 65 -24.27 9.42 -5.55
N ALA A 66 -24.19 9.52 -6.87
CA ALA A 66 -22.94 9.70 -7.59
C ALA A 66 -22.75 11.18 -7.96
N VAL A 67 -21.63 11.78 -7.55
CA VAL A 67 -21.20 13.10 -8.06
C VAL A 67 -20.33 12.87 -9.29
N ILE A 68 -20.77 13.39 -10.43
CA ILE A 68 -20.10 13.32 -11.73
C ILE A 68 -19.54 14.70 -12.11
N GLU A 69 -18.27 14.71 -12.52
CA GLU A 69 -17.61 15.86 -13.14
C GLU A 69 -17.59 15.71 -14.66
N ALA A 70 -18.27 16.63 -15.35
CA ALA A 70 -18.31 16.72 -16.80
C ALA A 70 -17.36 17.81 -17.32
N PRO A 71 -16.68 17.60 -18.46
CA PRO A 71 -15.78 18.59 -19.05
C PRO A 71 -16.53 19.75 -19.73
N SER A 72 -17.82 19.58 -20.02
CA SER A 72 -18.65 20.61 -20.66
C SER A 72 -20.09 20.59 -20.11
N PRO A 73 -20.86 21.68 -20.30
CA PRO A 73 -22.28 21.73 -19.95
C PRO A 73 -23.18 20.81 -20.79
N GLU A 74 -22.72 20.36 -21.95
CA GLU A 74 -23.44 19.42 -22.81
C GLU A 74 -22.83 18.02 -22.64
N ILE A 75 -23.65 17.04 -22.27
CA ILE A 75 -23.21 15.66 -22.00
C ILE A 75 -23.94 14.72 -22.94
N SER A 76 -23.16 13.96 -23.70
CA SER A 76 -23.66 12.89 -24.57
C SER A 76 -23.82 11.56 -23.84
N ALA A 77 -24.58 10.62 -24.41
CA ALA A 77 -24.70 9.26 -23.88
C ALA A 77 -23.35 8.53 -23.76
N GLU A 78 -22.50 8.66 -24.79
CA GLU A 78 -21.15 8.06 -24.82
C GLU A 78 -20.26 8.62 -23.72
N GLU A 79 -20.31 9.93 -23.51
CA GLU A 79 -19.53 10.61 -22.47
C GLU A 79 -19.97 10.20 -21.06
N LEU A 80 -21.28 10.14 -20.81
CA LEU A 80 -21.81 9.66 -19.55
C LEU A 80 -21.36 8.22 -19.27
N LEU A 81 -21.49 7.33 -20.27
CA LEU A 81 -21.04 5.93 -20.16
C LEU A 81 -19.53 5.84 -19.87
N ASN A 82 -18.71 6.64 -20.55
CA ASN A 82 -17.26 6.66 -20.36
C ASN A 82 -16.89 7.11 -18.93
N ILE A 83 -17.53 8.17 -18.42
CA ILE A 83 -17.30 8.64 -17.04
C ILE A 83 -17.69 7.55 -16.04
N THR A 84 -18.88 6.97 -16.16
CA THR A 84 -19.36 5.96 -15.20
C THR A 84 -18.53 4.67 -15.25
N THR A 85 -18.11 4.25 -16.44
CA THR A 85 -17.23 3.08 -16.61
C THR A 85 -15.84 3.33 -16.02
N THR A 86 -15.33 4.56 -16.18
CA THR A 86 -14.05 4.96 -15.56
C THR A 86 -14.15 4.91 -14.04
N TYR A 87 -15.26 5.36 -13.44
CA TYR A 87 -15.45 5.33 -11.99
C TYR A 87 -15.48 3.90 -11.46
N ASP A 88 -16.24 3.01 -12.11
CA ASP A 88 -16.35 1.58 -11.76
C ASP A 88 -15.00 0.83 -11.90
N THR A 89 -14.18 1.23 -12.87
CA THR A 89 -12.87 0.60 -13.10
C THR A 89 -11.80 1.08 -12.11
N LEU A 90 -11.80 2.37 -11.76
CA LEU A 90 -10.74 2.97 -10.95
C LEU A 90 -11.00 2.89 -9.44
N ASP A 91 -12.26 2.73 -9.02
CA ASP A 91 -12.64 2.82 -7.62
C ASP A 91 -13.42 1.59 -7.16
N ASP A 92 -12.81 0.88 -6.22
CA ASP A 92 -13.38 -0.30 -5.58
C ASP A 92 -14.44 0.02 -4.50
N VAL A 93 -14.74 1.31 -4.26
CA VAL A 93 -15.83 1.73 -3.37
C VAL A 93 -17.08 2.05 -4.18
N PHE A 94 -16.92 2.72 -5.31
CA PHE A 94 -17.98 2.95 -6.28
C PHE A 94 -18.53 1.62 -6.83
N GLN A 95 -19.81 1.64 -7.17
CA GLN A 95 -20.49 0.59 -7.90
C GLN A 95 -21.69 1.21 -8.63
N PRO A 96 -22.23 0.56 -9.69
CA PRO A 96 -23.29 1.14 -10.50
C PRO A 96 -24.55 1.53 -9.71
N ALA A 97 -24.80 0.90 -8.56
CA ALA A 97 -25.93 1.25 -7.70
C ALA A 97 -25.92 2.72 -7.21
N PHE A 98 -24.75 3.36 -7.17
CA PHE A 98 -24.66 4.79 -6.85
C PHE A 98 -25.25 5.70 -7.93
N LEU A 99 -25.41 5.20 -9.16
CA LEU A 99 -25.97 5.94 -10.28
C LEU A 99 -27.50 6.01 -10.25
N GLN A 100 -28.15 5.42 -9.22
CA GLN A 100 -29.58 5.62 -8.98
C GLN A 100 -29.92 7.12 -8.82
N SER A 101 -29.02 7.90 -8.24
CA SER A 101 -29.10 9.36 -8.19
C SER A 101 -27.79 9.97 -8.65
N ILE A 102 -27.83 10.94 -9.55
CA ILE A 102 -26.63 11.55 -10.12
C ILE A 102 -26.67 13.06 -9.89
N TYR A 103 -25.61 13.59 -9.29
CA TYR A 103 -25.31 15.02 -9.29
C TYR A 103 -24.28 15.32 -10.38
N ILE A 104 -24.61 16.21 -11.30
CA ILE A 104 -23.73 16.59 -12.41
C ILE A 104 -23.23 18.01 -12.19
N ARG A 105 -21.90 18.17 -12.23
CA ARG A 105 -21.24 19.49 -12.30
C ARG A 105 -20.27 19.54 -13.46
N VAL A 106 -20.04 20.75 -13.97
CA VAL A 106 -18.99 21.02 -14.95
C VAL A 106 -17.67 21.30 -14.21
N ILE A 107 -16.54 20.98 -14.82
CA ILE A 107 -15.20 21.17 -14.21
C ILE A 107 -14.87 22.66 -13.97
N ASP A 108 -15.56 23.59 -14.64
CA ASP A 108 -15.41 25.02 -14.35
C ASP A 108 -16.31 25.47 -13.17
N SER A 109 -16.01 26.63 -12.61
CA SER A 109 -16.68 27.15 -11.42
C SER A 109 -18.02 27.82 -11.70
N GLY A 110 -18.69 27.48 -12.81
CA GLY A 110 -19.95 28.11 -13.22
C GLY A 110 -21.19 27.30 -12.83
N ASN A 111 -22.29 28.01 -12.52
CA ASN A 111 -23.61 27.39 -12.39
C ASN A 111 -24.21 27.16 -13.78
N HIS A 112 -23.75 26.10 -14.43
CA HIS A 112 -24.19 25.71 -15.76
C HIS A 112 -25.52 24.96 -15.72
N ALA A 113 -26.43 25.31 -16.63
CA ALA A 113 -27.50 24.41 -17.01
C ALA A 113 -26.89 23.27 -17.84
N ILE A 114 -27.26 22.03 -17.54
CA ILE A 114 -26.72 20.82 -18.15
C ILE A 114 -27.64 20.39 -19.30
N GLY A 115 -27.08 20.30 -20.50
CA GLY A 115 -27.72 19.67 -21.64
C GLY A 115 -27.40 18.18 -21.71
N LEU A 116 -28.43 17.40 -22.02
CA LEU A 116 -28.38 15.94 -22.03
C LEU A 116 -28.78 15.44 -23.42
N SER A 117 -27.79 15.18 -24.27
CA SER A 117 -28.01 14.71 -25.65
C SER A 117 -28.08 13.19 -25.70
N ASP A 118 -29.25 12.66 -26.07
CA ASP A 118 -29.50 11.22 -26.29
C ASP A 118 -29.22 10.30 -25.08
N THR A 119 -29.17 10.84 -23.86
CA THR A 119 -28.80 10.09 -22.65
C THR A 119 -29.93 9.26 -22.03
N SER A 120 -31.17 9.41 -22.49
CA SER A 120 -32.35 8.80 -21.83
C SER A 120 -32.26 7.28 -21.69
N ASN A 121 -31.78 6.58 -22.71
CA ASN A 121 -31.63 5.11 -22.64
C ASN A 121 -30.53 4.74 -21.65
N GLN A 122 -29.38 5.42 -21.72
CA GLN A 122 -28.25 5.19 -20.83
C GLN A 122 -28.65 5.39 -19.36
N LEU A 123 -29.32 6.49 -19.04
CA LEU A 123 -29.82 6.78 -17.69
C LEU A 123 -30.82 5.71 -17.21
N SER A 124 -31.68 5.23 -18.11
CA SER A 124 -32.62 4.13 -17.78
C SER A 124 -31.89 2.81 -17.50
N GLU A 125 -30.86 2.47 -18.29
CA GLU A 125 -30.06 1.25 -18.10
C GLU A 125 -29.23 1.30 -16.82
N LEU A 126 -28.76 2.49 -16.44
CA LEU A 126 -28.10 2.74 -15.16
C LEU A 126 -29.06 2.74 -13.97
N GLY A 127 -30.38 2.67 -14.20
CA GLY A 127 -31.40 2.74 -13.16
C GLY A 127 -31.50 4.12 -12.50
N THR A 128 -31.14 5.19 -13.22
CA THR A 128 -31.17 6.55 -12.69
C THR A 128 -32.61 7.01 -12.50
N THR A 129 -32.93 7.42 -11.28
CA THR A 129 -34.25 7.90 -10.85
C THR A 129 -34.26 9.39 -10.50
N LEU A 130 -33.09 9.96 -10.21
CA LEU A 130 -32.91 11.34 -9.79
C LEU A 130 -31.67 11.96 -10.44
N LEU A 131 -31.85 13.14 -11.02
CA LEU A 131 -30.78 13.99 -11.55
C LEU A 131 -30.73 15.31 -10.79
N ILE A 132 -29.52 15.74 -10.45
CA ILE A 132 -29.28 16.98 -9.69
C ILE A 132 -28.22 17.79 -10.41
N ALA A 133 -28.42 19.10 -10.54
CA ALA A 133 -27.44 20.02 -11.12
C ALA A 133 -27.57 21.42 -10.51
N PRO A 134 -26.49 22.23 -10.49
CA PRO A 134 -26.54 23.59 -9.93
C PRO A 134 -27.36 24.56 -10.78
N GLY A 135 -27.22 24.52 -12.12
CA GLY A 135 -27.95 25.40 -13.05
C GLY A 135 -29.18 24.77 -13.70
N GLY A 136 -29.52 23.52 -13.35
CA GLY A 136 -30.64 22.77 -13.91
C GLY A 136 -30.36 22.07 -15.22
N PHE A 137 -31.41 21.64 -15.92
CA PHE A 137 -31.32 20.87 -17.15
C PHE A 137 -32.04 21.61 -18.29
N THR A 138 -31.41 21.68 -19.46
CA THR A 138 -31.95 22.39 -20.63
C THR A 138 -33.02 21.58 -21.36
N ASP A 139 -32.92 20.24 -21.32
CA ASP A 139 -33.90 19.31 -21.88
C ASP A 139 -34.68 18.56 -20.79
N ASN A 140 -35.99 18.79 -20.75
CA ASN A 140 -36.92 18.27 -19.74
C ASN A 140 -37.74 17.05 -20.24
N SER A 141 -37.24 16.31 -21.24
CA SER A 141 -37.97 15.24 -21.91
C SER A 141 -37.92 13.88 -21.20
N SER A 142 -37.16 13.76 -20.10
CA SER A 142 -37.01 12.50 -19.36
C SER A 142 -38.09 12.34 -18.28
N SER A 143 -38.52 11.10 -18.04
CA SER A 143 -39.40 10.74 -16.92
C SER A 143 -38.68 10.72 -15.56
N ILE A 144 -37.44 11.19 -15.51
CA ILE A 144 -36.54 11.15 -14.36
C ILE A 144 -36.75 12.40 -13.53
N ALA A 145 -36.77 12.27 -12.20
CA ALA A 145 -36.93 13.44 -11.34
C ALA A 145 -35.69 14.34 -11.42
N THR A 146 -35.89 15.66 -11.39
CA THR A 146 -34.79 16.64 -11.40
C THR A 146 -34.82 17.53 -10.17
N ALA A 147 -33.64 17.92 -9.70
CA ALA A 147 -33.47 18.84 -8.58
C ALA A 147 -32.35 19.86 -8.82
N LEU A 148 -32.45 21.02 -8.17
CA LEU A 148 -31.53 22.15 -8.31
C LEU A 148 -30.82 22.40 -6.98
N PHE A 149 -29.55 22.03 -6.90
CA PHE A 149 -28.73 22.23 -5.72
C PHE A 149 -27.32 22.60 -6.12
N GLU A 150 -26.71 23.49 -5.36
CA GLU A 150 -25.29 23.79 -5.48
C GLU A 150 -24.54 23.00 -4.40
N LEU A 151 -23.67 22.10 -4.84
CA LEU A 151 -22.82 21.29 -3.97
C LEU A 151 -21.35 21.50 -4.34
N ASP A 152 -20.55 21.78 -3.32
CA ASP A 152 -19.09 21.76 -3.41
C ASP A 152 -18.56 20.43 -2.84
N LEU A 153 -18.69 19.37 -3.63
CA LEU A 153 -18.23 18.02 -3.29
C LEU A 153 -17.34 17.48 -4.41
N PRO A 154 -16.23 16.79 -4.08
CA PRO A 154 -15.48 16.01 -5.06
C PRO A 154 -16.36 14.98 -5.78
N LYS A 155 -15.97 14.58 -7.00
CA LYS A 155 -16.58 13.43 -7.67
C LYS A 155 -16.52 12.15 -6.82
N GLY A 156 -17.48 11.25 -7.02
CA GLY A 156 -17.50 9.95 -6.37
C GLY A 156 -18.84 9.57 -5.75
N PRO A 157 -18.90 8.42 -5.05
CA PRO A 157 -20.10 7.89 -4.42
C PRO A 157 -20.38 8.58 -3.08
N TYR A 158 -21.63 8.84 -2.73
CA TYR A 158 -22.07 9.39 -1.46
C TYR A 158 -23.38 8.76 -1.04
N PHE A 159 -23.74 8.91 0.24
CA PHE A 159 -25.08 8.63 0.74
C PHE A 159 -25.70 9.92 1.23
N VAL A 160 -27.00 10.09 1.00
CA VAL A 160 -27.72 11.30 1.39
C VAL A 160 -28.91 10.91 2.26
N SER A 161 -29.07 11.59 3.40
CA SER A 161 -30.25 11.40 4.24
C SER A 161 -31.46 12.13 3.67
N VAL A 162 -32.55 11.40 3.45
CA VAL A 162 -33.83 11.98 3.01
C VAL A 162 -34.44 12.88 4.09
N ARG A 163 -34.11 12.62 5.36
CA ARG A 163 -34.67 13.38 6.49
C ARG A 163 -33.99 14.72 6.70
N THR A 164 -32.67 14.77 6.57
CA THR A 164 -31.87 15.97 6.87
C THR A 164 -31.31 16.64 5.63
N GLY A 165 -31.23 15.93 4.49
CA GLY A 165 -30.48 16.35 3.32
C GLY A 165 -28.97 16.19 3.48
N ASP A 166 -28.48 15.74 4.63
CA ASP A 166 -27.04 15.61 4.90
C ASP A 166 -26.41 14.56 4.00
N ILE A 167 -25.25 14.89 3.45
CA ILE A 167 -24.47 14.07 2.54
C ILE A 167 -23.27 13.51 3.29
N TYR A 168 -23.04 12.21 3.13
CA TYR A 168 -21.99 11.47 3.82
C TYR A 168 -21.11 10.74 2.81
N LYS A 169 -19.80 10.71 3.05
CA LYS A 169 -18.88 9.85 2.29
C LYS A 169 -19.27 8.38 2.45
N ALA A 170 -19.03 7.60 1.39
CA ALA A 170 -19.13 6.16 1.40
C ALA A 170 -17.77 5.56 1.80
N TYR A 171 -17.76 4.84 2.92
CA TYR A 171 -16.62 4.01 3.31
C TYR A 171 -16.98 2.55 3.08
N ARG A 172 -16.42 1.90 2.06
CA ARG A 172 -16.62 0.46 1.88
C ARG A 172 -16.01 -0.27 3.06
N LEU A 173 -16.73 -1.24 3.62
CA LEU A 173 -16.23 -2.07 4.71
C LEU A 173 -15.59 -3.33 4.15
N TYR A 174 -14.26 -3.42 4.30
CA TYR A 174 -13.50 -4.62 4.04
C TYR A 174 -13.31 -5.43 5.31
N GLU A 175 -13.25 -6.76 5.18
CA GLU A 175 -12.92 -7.68 6.26
C GLU A 175 -11.40 -7.85 6.37
N ASP A 176 -10.86 -7.65 7.57
CA ASP A 176 -9.45 -7.90 7.90
C ASP A 176 -9.20 -9.40 8.19
N ASP A 177 -9.39 -10.26 7.20
CA ASP A 177 -9.23 -11.72 7.34
C ASP A 177 -7.79 -12.18 7.67
N HIS A 178 -6.80 -11.32 7.44
CA HIS A 178 -5.40 -11.55 7.76
C HIS A 178 -5.00 -10.95 9.11
N LEU A 179 -5.91 -10.29 9.82
CA LEU A 179 -5.61 -9.59 11.07
C LEU A 179 -4.42 -8.62 10.93
N ALA A 180 -4.34 -7.92 9.80
CA ALA A 180 -3.31 -6.92 9.54
C ALA A 180 -3.61 -5.58 10.18
N PHE A 181 -4.79 -5.32 10.73
CA PHE A 181 -5.14 -4.01 11.29
C PHE A 181 -5.62 -4.10 12.74
N TRP A 182 -5.06 -3.25 13.62
CA TRP A 182 -5.50 -3.17 15.02
C TRP A 182 -6.84 -2.47 15.12
N GLN A 183 -7.04 -1.44 14.32
CA GLN A 183 -8.24 -0.62 14.34
C GLN A 183 -8.51 -0.02 12.97
N GLY A 184 -9.73 -0.23 12.45
CA GLY A 184 -10.22 0.58 11.34
C GLY A 184 -10.41 2.02 11.80
N VAL A 185 -10.11 2.98 10.94
CA VAL A 185 -10.24 4.41 11.23
C VAL A 185 -10.94 5.13 10.09
N ILE A 186 -11.56 6.26 10.40
CA ILE A 186 -12.13 7.20 9.44
C ILE A 186 -11.68 8.62 9.80
N ASP A 187 -11.71 9.49 8.80
CA ASP A 187 -11.46 10.93 8.95
C ASP A 187 -12.51 11.57 9.88
N ASP A 188 -12.08 12.50 10.74
CA ASP A 188 -12.95 13.19 11.69
C ASP A 188 -13.62 14.46 11.12
N GLY A 189 -13.46 14.72 9.83
CA GLY A 189 -13.92 15.91 9.12
C GLY A 189 -12.99 17.12 9.26
N HIS A 190 -11.88 16.97 9.97
CA HIS A 190 -10.93 18.02 10.28
C HIS A 190 -9.49 17.56 9.93
N ASP A 191 -8.60 17.54 10.90
CA ASP A 191 -7.18 17.18 10.76
C ASP A 191 -6.82 15.92 11.59
N GLY A 192 -7.83 15.13 11.99
CA GLY A 192 -7.68 13.95 12.82
C GLY A 192 -8.46 12.74 12.33
N PHE A 193 -8.44 11.69 13.13
CA PHE A 193 -9.08 10.43 12.84
C PHE A 193 -9.88 9.95 14.04
N VAL A 194 -10.92 9.16 13.79
CA VAL A 194 -11.67 8.47 14.84
C VAL A 194 -11.71 6.97 14.56
N PRO A 195 -11.77 6.12 15.60
CA PRO A 195 -12.02 4.70 15.42
C PRO A 195 -13.31 4.46 14.63
N LEU A 196 -13.25 3.57 13.64
CA LEU A 196 -14.42 3.13 12.88
C LEU A 196 -15.42 2.48 13.85
N PRO A 197 -16.63 3.03 14.02
CA PRO A 197 -17.63 2.50 14.95
C PRO A 197 -18.51 1.44 14.26
N ALA A 198 -17.93 0.60 13.41
CA ALA A 198 -18.64 -0.38 12.60
C ALA A 198 -17.96 -1.75 12.64
N SER A 199 -18.79 -2.78 12.62
CA SER A 199 -18.38 -4.17 12.41
C SER A 199 -19.35 -4.81 11.43
N THR A 200 -18.81 -5.60 10.52
CA THR A 200 -19.50 -6.52 9.63
C THR A 200 -19.76 -7.84 10.38
N GLN A 201 -20.37 -8.83 9.71
CA GLN A 201 -20.86 -10.04 10.36
C GLN A 201 -19.76 -11.02 10.79
N SER A 202 -18.53 -10.89 10.27
CA SER A 202 -17.43 -11.79 10.61
C SER A 202 -17.02 -11.63 12.09
N PRO A 203 -17.13 -12.66 12.94
CA PRO A 203 -16.71 -12.57 14.33
C PRO A 203 -15.18 -12.62 14.51
N LEU A 204 -14.44 -12.97 13.46
CA LEU A 204 -12.99 -13.16 13.49
C LEU A 204 -12.23 -12.01 12.82
N ALA A 205 -12.86 -11.30 11.89
CA ALA A 205 -12.24 -10.19 11.16
C ALA A 205 -12.75 -8.85 11.69
N LYS A 206 -11.88 -7.83 11.65
CA LYS A 206 -12.29 -6.45 11.92
C LYS A 206 -12.71 -5.81 10.61
N SER A 207 -13.66 -4.88 10.67
CA SER A 207 -13.99 -4.06 9.51
C SER A 207 -12.99 -2.92 9.33
N ILE A 208 -12.56 -2.70 8.10
CA ILE A 208 -11.77 -1.55 7.70
C ILE A 208 -12.59 -0.69 6.76
N GLY A 209 -12.84 0.56 7.17
CA GLY A 209 -13.58 1.55 6.41
C GLY A 209 -12.64 2.20 5.39
N VAL A 210 -12.93 1.99 4.12
CA VAL A 210 -12.08 2.41 3.02
C VAL A 210 -12.83 3.43 2.16
N PRO A 211 -12.35 4.68 2.06
CA PRO A 211 -13.03 5.72 1.27
C PRO A 211 -12.76 5.55 -0.23
N SER A 212 -13.66 6.11 -1.02
CA SER A 212 -13.53 6.16 -2.49
C SER A 212 -12.27 6.91 -2.92
N ARG A 213 -11.61 6.39 -3.95
CA ARG A 213 -10.47 7.02 -4.63
C ARG A 213 -10.89 8.25 -5.43
N LEU A 214 -12.14 8.28 -5.88
CA LEU A 214 -12.68 9.35 -6.73
C LEU A 214 -12.71 10.70 -6.02
N TYR A 215 -12.80 10.70 -4.69
CA TYR A 215 -12.74 11.93 -3.89
C TYR A 215 -11.43 12.70 -4.04
N TYR A 216 -10.40 12.06 -4.60
CA TYR A 216 -9.05 12.58 -4.68
C TYR A 216 -8.62 12.69 -6.14
N THR A 217 -7.91 13.76 -6.47
CA THR A 217 -7.31 13.96 -7.80
C THR A 217 -5.83 14.25 -7.59
N GLU A 218 -4.97 13.50 -8.28
CA GLU A 218 -3.52 13.73 -8.22
C GLU A 218 -3.17 15.09 -8.83
N THR A 219 -2.41 15.88 -8.08
CA THR A 219 -1.88 17.18 -8.51
C THR A 219 -0.38 17.25 -8.22
N GLU A 220 0.28 18.30 -8.70
CA GLU A 220 1.69 18.54 -8.37
C GLU A 220 1.92 18.66 -6.84
N ASP A 221 1.00 19.33 -6.13
CA ASP A 221 1.06 19.51 -4.68
C ASP A 221 0.63 18.26 -3.90
N LYS A 222 -0.27 17.45 -4.48
CA LYS A 222 -0.78 16.20 -3.87
C LYS A 222 -0.50 14.99 -4.77
N PRO A 223 0.78 14.62 -4.96
CA PRO A 223 1.17 13.55 -5.88
C PRO A 223 0.81 12.14 -5.39
N LEU A 224 0.32 12.00 -4.14
CA LEU A 224 -0.12 10.74 -3.54
C LEU A 224 -1.65 10.70 -3.32
N ALA A 225 -2.38 11.67 -3.87
CA ALA A 225 -3.84 11.79 -3.71
C ALA A 225 -4.55 10.47 -4.06
N GLY A 226 -5.33 9.94 -3.12
CA GLY A 226 -6.14 8.73 -3.31
C GLY A 226 -5.41 7.41 -3.06
N LEU A 227 -4.09 7.43 -2.79
CA LEU A 227 -3.38 6.26 -2.30
C LEU A 227 -3.75 5.98 -0.85
N ARG A 228 -4.08 4.74 -0.54
CA ARG A 228 -4.40 4.27 0.81
C ARG A 228 -3.14 3.78 1.52
N LEU A 229 -2.94 4.26 2.74
CA LEU A 229 -1.72 4.18 3.54
C LEU A 229 -1.97 3.41 4.83
N GLY A 230 -1.31 2.26 4.99
CA GLY A 230 -1.20 1.54 6.25
C GLY A 230 -0.16 2.16 7.18
N VAL A 231 -0.47 2.38 8.45
CA VAL A 231 0.50 2.93 9.42
C VAL A 231 0.70 1.97 10.60
N LYS A 232 1.94 1.54 10.81
CA LYS A 232 2.33 0.69 11.95
C LYS A 232 1.98 1.36 13.29
N ASP A 233 1.50 0.56 14.25
CA ASP A 233 1.06 1.01 15.58
C ASP A 233 2.21 1.40 16.54
N LEU A 234 3.09 2.28 16.09
CA LEU A 234 4.07 3.00 16.91
C LEU A 234 4.15 4.49 16.54
N PHE A 235 3.58 4.90 15.41
CA PHE A 235 3.50 6.29 15.01
C PHE A 235 2.24 6.91 15.63
N HIS A 236 2.38 8.06 16.27
CA HIS A 236 1.23 8.80 16.75
C HIS A 236 0.40 9.33 15.58
N ILE A 237 -0.93 9.22 15.69
CA ILE A 237 -1.89 9.76 14.73
C ILE A 237 -2.96 10.50 15.55
N LYS A 238 -3.19 11.77 15.21
CA LYS A 238 -4.16 12.60 15.93
C LYS A 238 -5.55 11.97 15.94
N GLY A 239 -6.17 11.92 17.11
CA GLY A 239 -7.55 11.46 17.31
C GLY A 239 -7.73 9.96 17.55
N ILE A 240 -6.67 9.16 17.37
CA ILE A 240 -6.64 7.74 17.75
C ILE A 240 -5.51 7.44 18.75
N ALA A 241 -5.57 6.28 19.40
CA ALA A 241 -4.52 5.86 20.31
C ALA A 241 -3.42 5.09 19.59
N THR A 242 -2.19 5.23 20.08
CA THR A 242 -1.06 4.36 19.73
C THR A 242 -0.85 3.37 20.85
N THR A 243 -0.68 2.08 20.52
CA THR A 243 -0.56 1.03 21.54
C THR A 243 0.84 0.42 21.63
N GLY A 244 1.64 0.46 20.57
CA GLY A 244 2.93 -0.25 20.55
C GLY A 244 2.77 -1.76 20.73
N GLY A 245 1.59 -2.32 20.41
CA GLY A 245 1.22 -3.69 20.74
C GLY A 245 1.06 -3.98 22.24
N SER A 246 0.84 -2.95 23.08
CA SER A 246 0.74 -3.04 24.54
C SER A 246 -0.55 -2.42 25.07
N SER A 247 -1.40 -3.25 25.70
CA SER A 247 -2.60 -2.77 26.39
C SER A 247 -2.28 -1.82 27.55
N ALA A 248 -1.14 -2.00 28.22
CA ALA A 248 -0.73 -1.12 29.30
C ALA A 248 -0.32 0.27 28.79
N TYR A 249 0.36 0.33 27.64
CA TYR A 249 0.70 1.59 26.97
C TYR A 249 -0.57 2.33 26.51
N TYR A 250 -1.50 1.63 25.86
CA TYR A 250 -2.81 2.18 25.49
C TYR A 250 -3.55 2.78 26.69
N ASN A 251 -3.68 2.04 27.79
CA ASN A 251 -4.40 2.50 28.98
C ASN A 251 -3.71 3.69 29.68
N LEU A 252 -2.40 3.81 29.53
CA LEU A 252 -1.62 4.90 30.11
C LEU A 252 -1.74 6.19 29.29
N TYR A 253 -1.45 6.14 27.99
CA TYR A 253 -1.31 7.34 27.15
C TYR A 253 -2.55 7.69 26.33
N GLY A 254 -3.41 6.72 26.00
CA GLY A 254 -4.70 6.96 25.34
C GLY A 254 -4.60 7.61 23.95
N ILE A 255 -5.58 8.44 23.62
CA ILE A 255 -5.73 9.12 22.33
C ILE A 255 -4.64 10.17 22.14
N GLN A 256 -3.99 10.17 20.98
CA GLN A 256 -2.91 11.10 20.65
C GLN A 256 -3.46 12.43 20.13
N ASN A 257 -2.81 13.52 20.52
CA ASN A 257 -3.18 14.88 20.12
C ASN A 257 -2.47 15.35 18.83
N ASN A 258 -1.41 14.65 18.43
CA ASN A 258 -0.57 15.02 17.29
C ASN A 258 -0.35 13.82 16.40
N THR A 259 -0.27 14.08 15.09
CA THR A 259 0.21 13.12 14.10
C THR A 259 1.73 13.24 13.98
N ALA A 260 2.43 12.10 13.93
CA ALA A 260 3.88 12.09 13.77
C ALA A 260 4.27 12.81 12.47
N PRO A 261 5.32 13.67 12.46
CA PRO A 261 5.68 14.44 11.26
C PRO A 261 5.95 13.58 10.02
N SER A 262 6.49 12.37 10.21
CA SER A 262 6.66 11.39 9.14
C SER A 262 5.33 10.94 8.53
N VAL A 263 4.28 10.72 9.33
CA VAL A 263 2.94 10.39 8.84
C VAL A 263 2.29 11.63 8.21
N GLN A 264 2.37 12.78 8.88
CA GLN A 264 1.74 14.03 8.42
C GLN A 264 2.21 14.40 7.02
N ARG A 265 3.52 14.24 6.72
CA ARG A 265 4.05 14.48 5.39
C ARG A 265 3.37 13.66 4.29
N LEU A 266 3.00 12.41 4.55
CA LEU A 266 2.28 11.58 3.57
C LEU A 266 0.84 12.06 3.39
N ILE A 267 0.18 12.47 4.47
CA ILE A 267 -1.17 13.06 4.44
C ILE A 267 -1.14 14.37 3.63
N ASP A 268 -0.16 15.23 3.86
CA ASP A 268 0.02 16.50 3.15
C ASP A 268 0.21 16.27 1.63
N LEU A 269 0.92 15.19 1.26
CA LEU A 269 1.08 14.74 -0.12
C LEU A 269 -0.17 14.05 -0.71
N GLY A 270 -1.22 13.84 0.09
CA GLY A 270 -2.53 13.33 -0.34
C GLY A 270 -2.85 11.86 0.00
N ALA A 271 -2.00 11.16 0.76
CA ALA A 271 -2.26 9.78 1.15
C ALA A 271 -3.36 9.67 2.22
N VAL A 272 -4.11 8.57 2.20
CA VAL A 272 -5.31 8.33 3.03
C VAL A 272 -5.05 7.21 4.04
N VAL A 273 -5.13 7.49 5.34
CA VAL A 273 -4.68 6.57 6.41
C VAL A 273 -5.68 5.44 6.72
N VAL A 274 -5.14 4.24 6.93
CA VAL A 274 -5.76 3.04 7.54
C VAL A 274 -4.71 2.40 8.51
N VAL A 275 -5.09 1.80 9.64
CA VAL A 275 -4.13 1.56 10.78
C VAL A 275 -3.90 0.08 11.15
N ASP A 276 -2.62 -0.30 11.30
CA ASP A 276 -2.01 -1.66 11.32
C ASP A 276 -2.12 -2.50 12.65
N PHE A 277 -1.79 -3.82 12.63
CA PHE A 277 -1.78 -4.82 13.74
C PHE A 277 -0.44 -5.57 13.93
N HIS A 278 -0.24 -6.14 15.13
CA HIS A 278 1.03 -6.74 15.56
C HIS A 278 1.23 -8.24 15.20
N ALA A 279 0.17 -9.04 14.98
CA ALA A 279 0.26 -10.51 14.79
C ALA A 279 -0.56 -11.07 13.60
N PRO A 280 -0.39 -10.54 12.38
CA PRO A 280 -1.18 -10.90 11.21
C PRO A 280 -0.88 -12.31 10.69
N PHE A 281 -1.68 -12.77 9.72
CA PHE A 281 -1.43 -13.94 8.87
C PHE A 281 -0.73 -13.52 7.58
N ASN A 282 0.39 -14.17 7.28
CA ASN A 282 1.10 -13.98 6.01
C ASN A 282 0.24 -14.57 4.88
N ALA A 283 -0.07 -13.79 3.85
CA ALA A 283 -0.88 -14.26 2.71
C ALA A 283 -0.14 -15.20 1.75
N ARG A 284 1.17 -15.45 1.96
CA ARG A 284 1.99 -16.33 1.13
C ARG A 284 1.94 -17.78 1.59
N GLY A 285 2.26 -18.68 0.66
CA GLY A 285 2.20 -20.11 0.89
C GLY A 285 0.79 -20.55 1.30
N ASP A 286 0.70 -21.24 2.44
CA ASP A 286 -0.54 -21.81 2.97
C ASP A 286 -1.30 -20.87 3.92
N GLY A 287 -0.89 -19.61 4.06
CA GLY A 287 -1.47 -18.69 5.03
C GLY A 287 -0.91 -18.82 6.45
N TYR A 288 -0.10 -19.84 6.75
CA TYR A 288 0.43 -20.14 8.08
C TYR A 288 1.93 -19.89 8.22
N GLN A 289 2.53 -19.20 7.26
CA GLN A 289 3.89 -18.71 7.41
C GLN A 289 3.93 -17.55 8.40
N THR A 290 5.09 -17.35 9.04
CA THR A 290 5.32 -16.15 9.83
C THR A 290 5.30 -14.92 8.90
N PRO A 291 4.60 -13.84 9.28
CA PRO A 291 4.73 -12.55 8.61
C PRO A 291 6.06 -11.85 8.96
N THR A 292 6.83 -12.44 9.89
CA THR A 292 7.93 -11.85 10.66
C THR A 292 7.55 -10.49 11.25
N GLY A 293 8.50 -9.74 11.80
CA GLY A 293 8.22 -8.50 12.50
C GLY A 293 9.45 -7.61 12.61
N SER A 294 9.33 -6.46 13.25
CA SER A 294 8.13 -6.00 14.00
C SER A 294 7.10 -5.25 13.16
N SER A 295 7.38 -4.88 11.91
CA SER A 295 6.39 -4.23 11.01
C SER A 295 5.49 -5.27 10.32
N SER A 296 4.95 -6.19 11.14
CA SER A 296 4.31 -7.42 10.72
C SER A 296 3.07 -7.16 9.88
N GLY A 297 2.11 -6.39 10.41
CA GLY A 297 0.85 -6.12 9.72
C GLY A 297 1.02 -5.13 8.56
N SER A 298 1.93 -4.15 8.65
CA SER A 298 2.26 -3.30 7.50
C SER A 298 2.72 -4.13 6.30
N GLY A 299 3.59 -5.12 6.53
CA GLY A 299 4.05 -6.02 5.47
C GLY A 299 2.96 -7.00 5.01
N ALA A 300 2.28 -7.67 5.95
CA ALA A 300 1.24 -8.65 5.63
C ALA A 300 0.04 -8.01 4.92
N GLY A 301 -0.38 -6.82 5.35
CA GLY A 301 -1.48 -6.07 4.75
C GLY A 301 -1.20 -5.70 3.29
N ILE A 302 0.03 -5.28 2.95
CA ILE A 302 0.40 -5.00 1.56
C ILE A 302 0.44 -6.27 0.71
N GLY A 303 0.89 -7.38 1.30
CA GLY A 303 0.88 -8.70 0.67
C GLY A 303 -0.54 -9.27 0.45
N ALA A 304 -1.50 -8.93 1.33
CA ALA A 304 -2.84 -9.50 1.34
C ALA A 304 -3.89 -8.66 0.59
N TYR A 305 -3.87 -7.33 0.75
CA TYR A 305 -5.00 -6.48 0.40
C TYR A 305 -4.73 -5.62 -0.83
N GLY A 306 -5.35 -5.97 -1.95
CA GLY A 306 -5.27 -5.20 -3.21
C GLY A 306 -5.81 -3.77 -3.10
N TRP A 307 -6.67 -3.49 -2.12
CA TRP A 307 -7.21 -2.14 -1.86
C TRP A 307 -6.25 -1.25 -1.06
N LEU A 308 -5.19 -1.77 -0.45
CA LEU A 308 -4.20 -1.01 0.34
C LEU A 308 -2.96 -0.70 -0.51
N ASP A 309 -2.63 0.54 -0.82
CA ASP A 309 -1.60 0.84 -1.85
C ASP A 309 -0.17 0.83 -1.30
N ILE A 310 0.02 1.44 -0.13
CA ILE A 310 1.31 1.54 0.57
C ILE A 310 1.13 1.34 2.07
N SER A 311 2.18 0.97 2.77
CA SER A 311 2.21 1.02 4.22
C SER A 311 3.58 1.46 4.71
N ILE A 312 3.64 2.00 5.92
CA ILE A 312 4.90 2.39 6.56
C ILE A 312 5.11 1.61 7.85
N GLY A 313 6.38 1.46 8.22
CA GLY A 313 6.79 0.83 9.45
C GLY A 313 8.14 1.35 9.90
N SER A 314 8.79 0.62 10.80
CA SER A 314 10.11 0.96 11.32
C SER A 314 11.11 -0.19 11.16
N ASP A 315 12.39 0.14 10.98
CA ASP A 315 13.50 -0.82 10.93
C ASP A 315 14.62 -0.40 11.88
N THR A 316 14.76 -1.13 12.99
CA THR A 316 15.91 -1.04 13.91
C THR A 316 16.93 -2.14 13.63
N GLY A 317 16.46 -3.39 13.50
CA GLY A 317 17.31 -4.58 13.30
C GLY A 317 16.99 -5.41 12.06
N GLY A 318 15.95 -5.04 11.31
CA GLY A 318 15.39 -5.84 10.21
C GLY A 318 13.87 -5.77 10.09
N SER A 319 13.22 -4.88 10.87
CA SER A 319 11.77 -4.86 11.04
C SER A 319 10.98 -4.39 9.81
N MET A 320 11.63 -3.82 8.79
CA MET A 320 11.03 -3.62 7.46
C MET A 320 11.45 -4.74 6.51
N ARG A 321 12.74 -5.06 6.50
CA ARG A 321 13.34 -6.00 5.54
C ARG A 321 12.82 -7.43 5.71
N GLY A 322 12.65 -7.86 6.95
CA GLY A 322 12.03 -9.15 7.29
C GLY A 322 10.64 -9.27 6.65
N PRO A 323 9.67 -8.43 7.04
CA PRO A 323 8.31 -8.54 6.51
C PRO A 323 8.25 -8.37 4.99
N ALA A 324 9.12 -7.53 4.39
CA ALA A 324 9.22 -7.41 2.93
C ALA A 324 9.59 -8.74 2.28
N GLY A 325 10.63 -9.39 2.79
CA GLY A 325 11.13 -10.66 2.27
C GLY A 325 10.10 -11.78 2.34
N LEU A 326 9.51 -12.00 3.52
CA LEU A 326 8.58 -13.12 3.73
C LEU A 326 7.19 -12.90 3.14
N ASN A 327 6.76 -11.65 2.92
CA ASN A 327 5.52 -11.35 2.22
C ASN A 327 5.74 -11.12 0.71
N GLY A 328 6.97 -11.19 0.21
CA GLY A 328 7.28 -11.05 -1.22
C GLY A 328 6.87 -9.70 -1.80
N ILE A 329 7.21 -8.62 -1.09
CA ILE A 329 6.87 -7.24 -1.47
C ILE A 329 8.12 -6.35 -1.38
N PHE A 330 8.05 -5.15 -1.95
CA PHE A 330 9.11 -4.16 -1.77
C PHE A 330 9.05 -3.60 -0.36
N GLY A 331 10.20 -3.46 0.28
CA GLY A 331 10.30 -2.74 1.54
C GLY A 331 11.72 -2.29 1.80
N ASN A 332 11.90 -1.06 2.30
CA ASN A 332 13.22 -0.50 2.56
C ASN A 332 13.44 -0.09 4.01
N ARG A 333 14.70 -0.21 4.42
CA ARG A 333 15.30 0.57 5.49
C ARG A 333 16.04 1.73 4.84
N PRO A 334 15.65 3.00 5.05
CA PRO A 334 16.43 4.12 4.52
C PRO A 334 17.71 4.35 5.34
N SER A 335 18.52 5.32 4.89
CA SER A 335 19.62 5.83 5.71
C SER A 335 19.13 6.36 7.05
N THR A 336 19.91 6.17 8.12
CA THR A 336 19.58 6.76 9.42
C THR A 336 19.51 8.28 9.32
N GLY A 337 18.37 8.83 9.75
CA GLY A 337 18.05 10.27 9.67
C GLY A 337 17.30 10.70 8.41
N ALA A 338 16.84 9.78 7.56
CA ALA A 338 16.11 10.10 6.32
C ALA A 338 14.79 10.88 6.53
N ILE A 339 14.15 10.69 7.69
CA ILE A 339 12.90 11.35 8.07
C ILE A 339 12.80 11.43 9.60
N SER A 340 12.08 12.43 10.12
CA SER A 340 11.87 12.56 11.57
C SER A 340 11.08 11.37 12.15
N LEU A 341 11.53 10.92 13.32
CA LEU A 341 10.87 9.92 14.17
C LEU A 341 10.30 10.56 15.45
N ASP A 342 10.07 11.87 15.45
CA ASP A 342 9.34 12.52 16.53
C ASP A 342 7.92 11.94 16.60
N GLN A 343 7.39 11.79 17.82
CA GLN A 343 6.08 11.16 18.07
C GLN A 343 5.99 9.70 17.55
N VAL A 344 7.12 8.99 17.59
CA VAL A 344 7.21 7.55 17.32
C VAL A 344 7.78 6.88 18.56
N ILE A 345 7.20 5.75 18.99
CA ILE A 345 7.72 5.00 20.15
C ILE A 345 9.15 4.53 19.83
N PRO A 346 10.17 4.95 20.60
CA PRO A 346 11.57 4.71 20.27
C PRO A 346 12.03 3.30 20.69
N LEU A 347 13.06 2.80 20.01
CA LEU A 347 13.85 1.65 20.45
C LEU A 347 15.32 2.04 20.63
N THR A 348 15.98 2.53 19.59
CA THR A 348 17.31 3.17 19.70
C THR A 348 17.53 4.20 18.58
N PRO A 349 17.74 5.49 18.93
CA PRO A 349 17.89 6.57 17.95
C PRO A 349 19.03 6.37 16.93
N ILE A 350 20.04 5.56 17.24
CA ILE A 350 21.18 5.36 16.33
C ILE A 350 20.85 4.42 15.16
N ALA A 351 19.83 3.57 15.31
CA ALA A 351 19.47 2.56 14.32
C ALA A 351 18.04 2.70 13.79
N ASP A 352 17.14 3.31 14.56
CA ASP A 352 15.73 3.47 14.19
C ASP A 352 15.58 4.26 12.88
N THR A 353 14.77 3.72 11.99
CA THR A 353 14.40 4.33 10.71
C THR A 353 12.93 4.06 10.40
N ALA A 354 12.28 4.90 9.60
CA ALA A 354 10.94 4.65 9.07
C ALA A 354 11.01 4.30 7.58
N GLY A 355 10.42 3.18 7.19
CA GLY A 355 10.47 2.64 5.83
C GLY A 355 9.09 2.51 5.18
N ILE A 356 9.06 2.24 3.87
CA ILE A 356 7.83 2.07 3.08
C ILE A 356 7.76 0.64 2.55
N PHE A 357 6.58 0.05 2.57
CA PHE A 357 6.22 -1.14 1.81
C PHE A 357 5.36 -0.79 0.59
N ALA A 358 5.58 -1.49 -0.51
CA ALA A 358 4.71 -1.39 -1.69
C ALA A 358 4.71 -2.71 -2.48
N ARG A 359 3.68 -2.91 -3.31
CA ARG A 359 3.59 -4.08 -4.21
C ARG A 359 4.46 -3.94 -5.44
N SER A 360 4.68 -2.72 -5.93
CA SER A 360 5.44 -2.46 -7.16
C SER A 360 6.65 -1.56 -6.88
N GLY A 361 7.73 -1.83 -7.61
CA GLY A 361 8.95 -1.03 -7.50
C GLY A 361 8.74 0.43 -7.96
N SER A 362 7.83 0.68 -8.90
CA SER A 362 7.50 2.03 -9.37
C SER A 362 6.80 2.86 -8.29
N LEU A 363 5.83 2.28 -7.58
CA LEU A 363 5.14 2.93 -6.49
C LEU A 363 6.07 3.14 -5.29
N TRP A 364 6.83 2.10 -4.91
CA TRP A 364 7.85 2.19 -3.87
C TRP A 364 8.84 3.34 -4.14
N SER A 365 9.35 3.43 -5.36
CA SER A 365 10.29 4.49 -5.76
C SER A 365 9.63 5.88 -5.75
N LYS A 366 8.40 6.01 -6.27
CA LYS A 366 7.64 7.28 -6.25
C LYS A 366 7.49 7.80 -4.82
N VAL A 367 7.00 6.96 -3.92
CA VAL A 367 6.75 7.37 -2.53
C VAL A 367 8.05 7.62 -1.79
N THR A 368 9.07 6.78 -1.96
CA THR A 368 10.40 6.97 -1.33
C THR A 368 10.99 8.34 -1.65
N ARG A 369 10.92 8.77 -2.91
CA ARG A 369 11.47 10.07 -3.35
C ARG A 369 10.69 11.27 -2.81
N LEU A 370 9.37 11.14 -2.71
CA LEU A 370 8.50 12.21 -2.22
C LEU A 370 8.58 12.30 -0.69
N TRP A 371 8.68 11.16 -0.02
CA TRP A 371 8.63 11.07 1.43
C TRP A 371 9.94 11.49 2.09
N TYR A 372 11.09 11.09 1.57
CA TYR A 372 12.40 11.50 2.10
C TYR A 372 12.87 12.81 1.44
N PRO A 373 12.86 13.96 2.14
CA PRO A 373 13.08 15.26 1.51
C PRO A 373 14.55 15.55 1.18
N ASP A 374 15.50 15.03 1.96
CA ASP A 374 16.86 15.60 2.05
C ASP A 374 17.94 14.76 1.35
N PHE A 375 17.60 14.08 0.26
CA PHE A 375 18.58 13.33 -0.53
C PHE A 375 18.82 13.95 -1.90
N ALA A 376 20.09 13.90 -2.33
CA ALA A 376 20.46 14.32 -3.68
C ALA A 376 19.86 13.34 -4.70
N SER A 377 19.38 13.87 -5.82
CA SER A 377 18.75 13.09 -6.89
C SER A 377 19.43 13.24 -8.25
N ASN A 378 20.43 14.11 -8.37
CA ASN A 378 21.05 14.52 -9.64
C ASN A 378 22.36 13.77 -9.90
N PHE A 379 22.30 12.45 -9.87
CA PHE A 379 23.44 11.59 -10.23
C PHE A 379 23.39 11.27 -11.72
N THR A 380 24.56 11.26 -12.37
CA THR A 380 24.72 11.15 -13.83
C THR A 380 25.05 9.74 -14.29
N SER A 381 25.35 8.82 -13.37
CA SER A 381 25.71 7.43 -13.69
C SER A 381 25.21 6.42 -12.64
N TYR A 382 25.34 5.13 -12.95
CA TYR A 382 25.09 4.03 -12.03
C TYR A 382 26.38 3.56 -11.35
N PRO A 383 26.29 2.83 -10.22
CA PRO A 383 27.46 2.26 -9.56
C PRO A 383 28.28 1.39 -10.52
N LYS A 384 29.61 1.49 -10.42
CA LYS A 384 30.55 0.83 -11.35
C LYS A 384 31.03 -0.53 -10.84
N THR A 385 30.49 -0.99 -9.72
CA THR A 385 30.83 -2.29 -9.15
C THR A 385 29.59 -2.94 -8.57
N LEU A 386 29.43 -4.24 -8.83
CA LEU A 386 28.38 -5.07 -8.28
C LEU A 386 29.01 -6.10 -7.35
N TYR A 387 28.70 -6.03 -6.05
CA TYR A 387 29.19 -6.96 -5.04
C TYR A 387 28.16 -8.03 -4.68
N ARG A 388 28.64 -9.24 -4.36
CA ARG A 388 27.90 -10.30 -3.66
C ARG A 388 28.72 -10.89 -2.53
N PRO A 389 28.10 -11.45 -1.48
CA PRO A 389 28.82 -12.26 -0.51
C PRO A 389 29.59 -13.40 -1.18
N GLU A 390 30.78 -13.70 -0.67
CA GLU A 390 31.47 -14.94 -1.02
C GLU A 390 30.59 -16.15 -0.67
N VAL A 391 30.36 -17.01 -1.66
CA VAL A 391 29.61 -18.26 -1.48
C VAL A 391 30.61 -19.37 -1.31
N ASN A 392 30.57 -20.08 -0.17
CA ASN A 392 31.37 -21.28 0.02
C ASN A 392 30.62 -22.50 -0.54
N ASP A 393 31.36 -23.53 -0.97
CA ASP A 393 30.78 -24.72 -1.62
C ASP A 393 29.74 -25.43 -0.74
N ALA A 394 29.91 -25.37 0.58
CA ALA A 394 28.99 -25.99 1.54
C ALA A 394 27.64 -25.25 1.63
N SER A 395 27.62 -23.92 1.56
CA SER A 395 26.38 -23.13 1.56
C SER A 395 25.66 -23.26 0.23
N ALA A 396 26.38 -23.27 -0.90
CA ALA A 396 25.81 -23.50 -2.23
C ALA A 396 25.14 -24.88 -2.35
N ALA A 397 25.73 -25.93 -1.77
CA ALA A 397 25.20 -27.30 -1.84
C ALA A 397 23.83 -27.50 -1.16
N SER A 398 23.42 -26.56 -0.30
CA SER A 398 22.15 -26.61 0.43
C SER A 398 20.99 -25.89 -0.27
N ILE A 399 21.25 -25.20 -1.38
CA ILE A 399 20.28 -24.38 -2.10
C ILE A 399 19.74 -25.17 -3.30
N GLY A 400 18.42 -25.21 -3.46
CA GLY A 400 17.78 -25.89 -4.59
C GLY A 400 18.12 -25.23 -5.94
N PRO A 401 18.18 -26.00 -7.05
CA PRO A 401 18.56 -25.49 -8.36
C PRO A 401 17.66 -24.36 -8.87
N ASP A 402 16.36 -24.41 -8.54
CA ASP A 402 15.40 -23.37 -8.94
C ASP A 402 15.69 -22.03 -8.23
N VAL A 403 16.07 -22.07 -6.95
CA VAL A 403 16.48 -20.88 -6.19
C VAL A 403 17.78 -20.31 -6.75
N ILE A 404 18.74 -21.18 -7.08
CA ILE A 404 20.01 -20.76 -7.71
C ILE A 404 19.73 -20.08 -9.06
N ALA A 405 18.85 -20.66 -9.89
CA ALA A 405 18.49 -20.08 -11.19
C ALA A 405 17.86 -18.68 -11.06
N LEU A 406 16.98 -18.47 -10.06
CA LEU A 406 16.41 -17.16 -9.76
C LEU A 406 17.48 -16.14 -9.35
N ILE A 407 18.37 -16.53 -8.42
CA ILE A 407 19.42 -15.64 -7.90
C ILE A 407 20.43 -15.28 -9.00
N GLU A 408 20.94 -16.27 -9.73
CA GLU A 408 21.93 -16.03 -10.80
C GLU A 408 21.30 -15.27 -11.97
N GLY A 409 20.05 -15.56 -12.33
CA GLY A 409 19.31 -14.79 -13.34
C GLY A 409 19.12 -13.32 -12.93
N PHE A 410 18.89 -13.05 -11.64
CA PHE A 410 18.83 -11.69 -11.12
C PHE A 410 20.20 -10.97 -11.19
N PHE A 411 21.28 -11.64 -10.81
CA PHE A 411 22.64 -11.09 -10.96
C PHE A 411 23.02 -10.87 -12.43
N ASP A 412 22.64 -11.76 -13.35
CA ASP A 412 22.84 -11.60 -14.79
C ASP A 412 22.11 -10.35 -15.31
N GLY A 413 20.86 -10.15 -14.88
CA GLY A 413 20.10 -8.94 -15.19
C GLY A 413 20.77 -7.67 -14.68
N LEU A 414 21.29 -7.68 -13.44
CA LEU A 414 22.00 -6.54 -12.87
C LEU A 414 23.33 -6.25 -13.57
N LYS A 415 24.13 -7.27 -13.89
CA LYS A 415 25.38 -7.12 -14.66
C LYS A 415 25.11 -6.47 -16.01
N ALA A 416 24.11 -6.97 -16.73
CA ALA A 416 23.73 -6.44 -18.04
C ALA A 416 23.21 -5.00 -17.95
N PHE A 417 22.44 -4.68 -16.91
CA PHE A 417 21.89 -3.34 -16.70
C PHE A 417 22.94 -2.31 -16.29
N LEU A 418 23.85 -2.68 -15.38
CA LEU A 418 24.89 -1.80 -14.86
C LEU A 418 26.12 -1.74 -15.78
N GLU A 419 26.24 -2.66 -16.72
CA GLU A 419 27.43 -2.86 -17.58
C GLU A 419 28.70 -3.14 -16.75
N VAL A 420 28.57 -3.97 -15.71
CA VAL A 420 29.67 -4.33 -14.79
C VAL A 420 29.75 -5.84 -14.58
N ASP A 421 30.93 -6.30 -14.19
CA ASP A 421 31.13 -7.68 -13.70
C ASP A 421 30.79 -7.81 -12.21
N LEU A 422 30.48 -9.04 -11.82
CA LEU A 422 30.17 -9.41 -10.44
C LEU A 422 31.45 -9.67 -9.65
N THR A 423 31.60 -8.98 -8.52
CA THR A 423 32.78 -9.08 -7.66
C THR A 423 32.41 -9.73 -6.31
N PRO A 424 33.10 -10.79 -5.88
CA PRO A 424 32.92 -11.34 -4.54
C PRO A 424 33.35 -10.35 -3.46
N ALA A 425 32.63 -10.34 -2.34
CA ALA A 425 32.89 -9.49 -1.20
C ALA A 425 33.09 -10.32 0.07
N ASN A 426 34.17 -10.02 0.79
CA ASN A 426 34.55 -10.66 2.04
C ASN A 426 34.84 -9.58 3.09
N PHE A 427 33.82 -9.28 3.89
CA PHE A 427 33.90 -8.26 4.95
C PHE A 427 34.96 -8.58 6.00
N THR A 428 35.06 -9.85 6.42
CA THR A 428 36.02 -10.26 7.45
C THR A 428 37.45 -10.07 6.98
N GLN A 429 37.76 -10.47 5.75
CA GLN A 429 39.07 -10.27 5.16
C GLN A 429 39.37 -8.78 4.96
N LEU A 430 38.46 -8.04 4.33
CA LEU A 430 38.66 -6.61 4.09
C LEU A 430 38.87 -5.85 5.41
N TRP A 431 38.07 -6.16 6.43
CA TRP A 431 38.23 -5.62 7.77
C TRP A 431 39.62 -5.95 8.33
N ALA A 432 40.03 -7.22 8.35
CA ALA A 432 41.34 -7.64 8.86
C ALA A 432 42.52 -6.93 8.16
N GLU A 433 42.36 -6.51 6.91
CA GLU A 433 43.37 -5.78 6.15
C GLU A 433 43.35 -4.26 6.38
N THR A 434 42.21 -3.68 6.79
CA THR A 434 41.96 -2.23 6.76
C THR A 434 41.39 -1.63 8.06
N HIS A 435 41.25 -2.41 9.14
CA HIS A 435 40.61 -1.99 10.39
C HIS A 435 41.37 -0.90 11.19
N GLY A 436 42.61 -0.60 10.81
CA GLY A 436 43.46 0.36 11.52
C GLY A 436 43.73 -0.09 12.97
N ASP A 437 43.43 0.78 13.93
CA ASP A 437 43.65 0.51 15.37
C ASP A 437 42.48 -0.24 16.05
N ALA A 438 41.39 -0.53 15.31
CA ALA A 438 40.25 -1.27 15.85
C ALA A 438 40.58 -2.76 16.08
N PRO A 439 39.75 -3.53 16.82
CA PRO A 439 39.92 -4.97 16.97
C PRO A 439 40.02 -5.69 15.62
N ALA A 440 40.90 -6.69 15.54
CA ALA A 440 41.17 -7.41 14.29
C ALA A 440 39.98 -8.27 13.82
N ASP A 441 39.16 -8.78 14.74
CA ASP A 441 37.91 -9.46 14.40
C ASP A 441 36.74 -8.47 14.46
N ILE A 442 36.06 -8.32 13.32
CA ILE A 442 34.85 -7.48 13.21
C ILE A 442 33.72 -7.94 14.15
N ASN A 443 33.65 -9.23 14.47
CA ASN A 443 32.69 -9.74 15.44
C ASN A 443 33.01 -9.29 16.86
N GLU A 444 34.30 -9.14 17.21
CA GLU A 444 34.70 -8.58 18.50
C GLU A 444 34.24 -7.12 18.61
N LEU A 445 34.35 -6.36 17.51
CA LEU A 445 33.89 -4.98 17.48
C LEU A 445 32.37 -4.86 17.63
N LEU A 446 31.59 -5.67 16.90
CA LEU A 446 30.15 -5.43 16.70
C LEU A 446 29.21 -6.34 17.50
N SER A 447 29.67 -7.50 17.97
CA SER A 447 28.76 -8.54 18.49
C SER A 447 27.86 -8.06 19.63
N MET A 448 28.40 -7.33 20.60
CA MET A 448 27.61 -6.81 21.72
C MET A 448 27.04 -5.41 21.47
N VAL A 449 27.45 -4.73 20.41
CA VAL A 449 27.13 -3.31 20.18
C VAL A 449 25.63 -3.09 20.05
N PHE A 450 24.97 -3.84 19.14
CA PHE A 450 23.53 -3.69 18.95
C PHE A 450 22.75 -4.06 20.22
N GLY A 451 23.14 -5.15 20.89
CA GLY A 451 22.51 -5.57 22.14
C GLY A 451 22.59 -4.51 23.23
N ILE A 452 23.76 -3.89 23.42
CA ILE A 452 23.99 -2.83 24.40
C ILE A 452 23.18 -1.57 24.05
N VAL A 453 23.35 -1.04 22.84
CA VAL A 453 22.71 0.24 22.47
C VAL A 453 21.19 0.14 22.43
N ALA A 454 20.64 -0.94 21.84
CA ALA A 454 19.21 -1.15 21.74
C ALA A 454 18.57 -1.32 23.12
N SER A 455 19.18 -2.12 24.01
CA SER A 455 18.61 -2.37 25.33
C SER A 455 18.74 -1.16 26.26
N TRP A 456 19.89 -0.47 26.26
CA TRP A 456 20.11 0.70 27.11
C TRP A 456 19.28 1.90 26.70
N ASP A 457 19.19 2.19 25.40
CA ASP A 457 18.33 3.26 24.90
C ASP A 457 16.86 2.96 25.21
N GLN A 458 16.39 1.75 24.92
CA GLN A 458 15.00 1.41 25.20
C GLN A 458 14.69 1.45 26.71
N TRP A 459 15.63 1.04 27.56
CA TRP A 459 15.49 1.16 29.02
C TRP A 459 15.32 2.62 29.45
N ARG A 460 16.17 3.53 28.95
CA ARG A 460 16.18 4.94 29.35
C ARG A 460 15.06 5.76 28.72
N LEU A 461 14.79 5.54 27.44
CA LEU A 461 13.87 6.36 26.64
C LEU A 461 12.43 5.88 26.74
N LEU A 462 12.20 4.60 27.08
CA LEU A 462 10.87 4.01 27.13
C LEU A 462 10.57 3.36 28.47
N ALA A 463 11.38 2.41 28.96
CA ALA A 463 11.01 1.60 30.11
C ALA A 463 10.88 2.41 31.42
N ILE A 464 11.88 3.21 31.76
CA ILE A 464 11.88 4.08 32.95
C ILE A 464 10.66 5.03 32.94
N PRO A 465 10.47 5.90 31.93
CA PRO A 465 9.32 6.81 31.93
C PRO A 465 7.99 6.06 31.92
N PHE A 466 7.91 4.92 31.22
CA PHE A 466 6.70 4.10 31.20
C PHE A 466 6.34 3.54 32.58
N TYR A 467 7.32 3.03 33.34
CA TYR A 467 7.10 2.56 34.70
C TYR A 467 6.69 3.68 35.66
N ASP A 468 7.36 4.82 35.59
CA ASP A 468 7.09 5.98 36.45
C ASP A 468 5.70 6.55 36.19
N ASP A 469 5.35 6.79 34.92
CA ASP A 469 4.05 7.31 34.51
C ASP A 469 2.92 6.34 34.88
N TYR A 470 3.12 5.04 34.68
CA TYR A 470 2.13 4.02 35.02
C TYR A 470 1.90 3.95 36.54
N ALA A 471 2.97 3.97 37.33
CA ALA A 471 2.88 3.99 38.78
C ALA A 471 2.15 5.25 39.28
N ALA A 472 2.45 6.42 38.69
CA ALA A 472 1.78 7.67 39.01
C ALA A 472 0.27 7.64 38.71
N LYS A 473 -0.13 7.07 37.57
CA LYS A 473 -1.56 7.00 37.16
C LYS A 473 -2.34 5.90 37.88
N PHE A 474 -1.70 4.78 38.22
CA PHE A 474 -2.37 3.56 38.71
C PHE A 474 -1.98 3.17 40.14
N ASN A 475 -1.83 4.15 41.04
CA ASN A 475 -1.62 3.96 42.49
C ASN A 475 -0.40 3.07 42.82
N GLY A 476 0.74 3.33 42.18
CA GLY A 476 2.00 2.61 42.43
C GLY A 476 2.07 1.21 41.82
N ARG A 477 1.12 0.82 40.97
CA ARG A 477 1.17 -0.46 40.24
C ARG A 477 2.24 -0.43 39.16
N GLN A 478 2.73 -1.61 38.80
CA GLN A 478 3.54 -1.80 37.59
C GLN A 478 2.68 -2.30 36.42
N PRO A 479 2.97 -1.87 35.19
CA PRO A 479 2.35 -2.40 33.98
C PRO A 479 2.82 -3.83 33.71
N TYR A 480 1.96 -4.61 33.06
CA TYR A 480 2.38 -5.86 32.44
C TYR A 480 3.20 -5.56 31.17
N VAL A 481 4.34 -6.23 31.01
CA VAL A 481 5.24 -6.11 29.87
C VAL A 481 5.43 -7.49 29.25
N ASN A 482 5.33 -7.58 27.92
CA ASN A 482 5.50 -8.86 27.22
C ASN A 482 6.89 -9.46 27.49
N PRO A 483 7.04 -10.80 27.49
CA PRO A 483 8.30 -11.46 27.87
C PRO A 483 9.54 -10.99 27.09
N ALA A 484 9.42 -10.76 25.78
CA ALA A 484 10.54 -10.33 24.95
C ALA A 484 11.11 -8.94 25.36
N PRO A 485 10.33 -7.83 25.37
CA PRO A 485 10.85 -6.56 25.86
C PRO A 485 11.20 -6.58 27.35
N LEU A 486 10.46 -7.32 28.20
CA LEU A 486 10.77 -7.43 29.62
C LEU A 486 12.17 -8.00 29.88
N MET A 487 12.56 -9.05 29.17
CA MET A 487 13.90 -9.64 29.29
C MET A 487 15.01 -8.67 28.87
N VAL A 488 14.79 -7.90 27.79
CA VAL A 488 15.74 -6.87 27.33
C VAL A 488 15.90 -5.78 28.38
N TRP A 489 14.79 -5.33 28.98
CA TRP A 489 14.80 -4.30 30.02
C TRP A 489 15.48 -4.75 31.31
N GLN A 490 15.20 -5.98 31.77
CA GLN A 490 15.87 -6.57 32.92
C GLN A 490 17.38 -6.74 32.71
N TRP A 491 17.78 -7.10 31.49
CA TRP A 491 19.20 -7.18 31.15
C TRP A 491 19.86 -5.80 31.19
N ALA A 492 19.22 -4.78 30.61
CA ALA A 492 19.71 -3.40 30.62
C ALA A 492 19.80 -2.84 32.04
N GLU A 493 18.82 -3.09 32.89
CA GLU A 493 18.83 -2.70 34.31
C GLU A 493 19.98 -3.36 35.08
N ALA A 494 20.25 -4.64 34.80
CA ALA A 494 21.29 -5.40 35.51
C ALA A 494 22.71 -5.17 34.99
N ASN A 495 22.89 -4.87 33.69
CA ASN A 495 24.20 -4.87 33.03
C ASN A 495 24.53 -3.57 32.29
N GLY A 496 23.54 -2.71 32.04
CA GLY A 496 23.74 -1.48 31.29
C GLY A 496 24.45 -0.44 32.14
N THR A 497 25.49 0.17 31.57
CA THR A 497 26.23 1.29 32.17
C THR A 497 26.47 2.36 31.13
N ASP A 498 26.61 3.61 31.56
CA ASP A 498 26.94 4.71 30.66
C ASP A 498 28.30 4.49 29.95
N ASP A 499 29.26 3.84 30.62
CA ASP A 499 30.57 3.51 30.05
C ASP A 499 30.46 2.47 28.93
N ALA A 500 29.73 1.37 29.16
CA ALA A 500 29.51 0.33 28.16
C ALA A 500 28.71 0.86 26.97
N TYR A 501 27.72 1.72 27.23
CA TYR A 501 26.97 2.40 26.17
C TYR A 501 27.86 3.34 25.36
N ALA A 502 28.69 4.16 26.00
CA ALA A 502 29.62 5.06 25.32
C ALA A 502 30.65 4.29 24.48
N GLU A 503 31.12 3.14 24.96
CA GLU A 503 31.98 2.24 24.19
C GLU A 503 31.26 1.66 22.97
N ALA A 504 30.04 1.17 23.13
CA ALA A 504 29.26 0.65 22.03
C ALA A 504 29.00 1.72 20.94
N LEU A 505 28.68 2.96 21.34
CA LEU A 505 28.55 4.10 20.41
C LEU A 505 29.86 4.40 19.66
N ARG A 506 31.01 4.33 20.35
CA ARG A 506 32.32 4.46 19.69
C ARG A 506 32.52 3.35 18.66
N ASN A 507 32.20 2.11 18.99
CA ASN A 507 32.36 0.97 18.08
C ASN A 507 31.47 1.07 16.85
N VAL A 508 30.20 1.50 16.99
CA VAL A 508 29.33 1.83 15.82
C VAL A 508 29.99 2.90 14.96
N SER A 509 30.51 3.95 15.58
CA SER A 509 31.12 5.07 14.86
C SER A 509 32.37 4.65 14.09
N VAL A 510 33.21 3.80 14.69
CA VAL A 510 34.40 3.20 14.05
C VAL A 510 33.98 2.37 12.84
N PHE A 511 33.03 1.44 13.02
CA PHE A 511 32.56 0.59 11.92
C PHE A 511 31.94 1.43 10.79
N LYS A 512 31.12 2.40 11.12
CA LYS A 512 30.48 3.29 10.15
C LYS A 512 31.51 4.07 9.34
N SER A 513 32.48 4.68 10.02
CA SER A 513 33.57 5.40 9.35
C SER A 513 34.32 4.49 8.40
N TRP A 514 34.72 3.30 8.87
CA TRP A 514 35.39 2.30 8.04
C TRP A 514 34.55 1.89 6.82
N TYR A 515 33.25 1.64 7.01
CA TYR A 515 32.36 1.23 5.93
C TYR A 515 32.23 2.30 4.83
N GLU A 516 32.25 3.57 5.21
CA GLU A 516 32.17 4.72 4.30
C GLU A 516 33.51 5.06 3.62
N THR A 517 34.66 4.62 4.15
CA THR A 517 36.00 4.96 3.62
C THR A 517 36.75 3.80 2.97
N GLU A 518 36.73 2.61 3.60
CA GLU A 518 37.48 1.42 3.17
C GLU A 518 36.56 0.26 2.77
N GLY A 519 35.37 0.19 3.38
CA GLY A 519 34.38 -0.86 3.14
C GLY A 519 33.62 -0.73 1.82
N TYR A 520 32.56 -1.52 1.66
CA TYR A 520 31.74 -1.54 0.44
C TYR A 520 30.68 -0.43 0.35
N GLY A 521 30.71 0.55 1.26
CA GLY A 521 29.76 1.65 1.38
C GLY A 521 30.26 3.00 0.91
N ARG A 522 31.31 3.05 0.08
CA ARG A 522 31.97 4.28 -0.37
C ARG A 522 31.09 5.09 -1.33
N ARG A 523 31.17 6.41 -1.20
CA ARG A 523 30.42 7.35 -2.04
C ARG A 523 31.19 7.70 -3.31
N ASP A 524 30.43 7.86 -4.39
CA ASP A 524 30.92 8.34 -5.68
C ASP A 524 30.16 9.61 -6.08
N PRO A 525 30.82 10.68 -6.54
CA PRO A 525 30.16 11.93 -6.92
C PRO A 525 29.14 11.79 -8.05
N ASP A 526 29.39 10.88 -9.01
CA ASP A 526 28.59 10.75 -10.23
C ASP A 526 27.45 9.74 -10.09
N SER A 527 27.63 8.71 -9.27
CA SER A 527 26.69 7.60 -9.08
C SER A 527 26.14 7.48 -7.66
N CYS A 528 26.46 8.44 -6.79
CA CYS A 528 26.22 8.44 -5.34
C CYS A 528 27.01 7.41 -4.54
N SER A 529 27.03 6.17 -5.02
CA SER A 529 27.65 5.01 -4.38
C SER A 529 28.57 4.34 -5.40
N GLU A 530 29.80 4.07 -5.03
CA GLU A 530 30.76 3.41 -5.94
C GLU A 530 30.26 2.02 -6.37
N ALA A 531 29.57 1.32 -5.46
CA ALA A 531 29.09 -0.03 -5.67
C ALA A 531 27.62 -0.22 -5.27
N LEU A 532 27.03 -1.27 -5.84
CA LEU A 532 25.78 -1.89 -5.38
C LEU A 532 26.12 -3.23 -4.72
N TYR A 533 25.78 -3.40 -3.45
CA TYR A 533 25.97 -4.66 -2.73
C TYR A 533 24.66 -5.44 -2.71
N VAL A 534 24.67 -6.69 -3.17
CA VAL A 534 23.47 -7.50 -3.36
C VAL A 534 23.63 -8.88 -2.73
N TYR A 535 22.65 -9.32 -1.94
CA TYR A 535 22.65 -10.64 -1.32
C TYR A 535 21.24 -11.23 -1.19
N PRO A 536 21.08 -12.57 -1.16
CA PRO A 536 19.78 -13.19 -0.90
C PRO A 536 19.28 -12.90 0.52
N TRP A 537 18.02 -12.46 0.64
CA TRP A 537 17.38 -12.22 1.94
C TRP A 537 16.52 -13.41 2.40
N THR A 538 15.69 -13.95 1.51
CA THR A 538 15.01 -15.25 1.72
C THR A 538 15.20 -16.14 0.50
N LEU A 539 15.36 -17.43 0.77
CA LEU A 539 15.51 -18.49 -0.21
C LEU A 539 14.20 -19.26 -0.45
N GLY A 540 13.07 -18.75 0.06
CA GLY A 540 11.76 -19.43 -0.01
C GLY A 540 11.65 -20.65 0.90
N THR A 541 12.28 -20.61 2.07
CA THR A 541 12.22 -21.69 3.06
C THR A 541 11.00 -21.53 3.99
N PRO A 542 10.22 -22.60 4.25
CA PRO A 542 9.06 -22.51 5.14
C PRO A 542 9.44 -22.12 6.57
N ALA A 543 8.68 -21.18 7.12
CA ALA A 543 8.82 -20.72 8.49
C ALA A 543 7.41 -20.54 9.07
N TYR A 544 6.90 -21.58 9.74
CA TYR A 544 5.52 -21.58 10.22
C TYR A 544 5.34 -20.71 11.48
N ARG A 545 4.21 -20.01 11.54
CA ARG A 545 3.85 -19.13 12.66
C ARG A 545 3.55 -19.86 13.98
N ASP A 546 3.35 -21.18 13.93
CA ASP A 546 3.06 -22.02 15.11
C ASP A 546 4.31 -22.60 15.78
N VAL A 547 5.49 -22.16 15.35
CA VAL A 547 6.76 -22.40 16.04
C VAL A 547 6.93 -21.32 17.11
N TYR A 548 6.80 -21.72 18.37
CA TYR A 548 6.99 -20.83 19.52
C TYR A 548 8.45 -20.79 19.93
N PHE A 549 9.06 -19.61 19.85
CA PHE A 549 10.43 -19.39 20.29
C PHE A 549 10.48 -19.05 21.77
N GLN A 550 11.59 -19.38 22.43
CA GLN A 550 11.92 -18.75 23.70
C GLN A 550 12.15 -17.26 23.45
N ALA A 551 11.75 -16.42 24.41
CA ALA A 551 12.00 -14.99 24.31
C ALA A 551 13.51 -14.75 24.09
N PRO A 552 13.89 -13.90 23.12
CA PRO A 552 15.29 -13.68 22.80
C PRO A 552 16.01 -13.12 24.03
N VAL A 553 17.20 -13.64 24.31
CA VAL A 553 18.07 -13.10 25.35
C VAL A 553 18.79 -11.88 24.75
N ALA A 554 18.88 -10.78 25.49
CA ALA A 554 19.84 -9.73 25.14
C ALA A 554 21.24 -10.36 25.15
N GLY A 555 21.92 -10.34 24.01
CA GLY A 555 23.15 -11.10 23.81
C GLY A 555 23.86 -10.74 22.51
N PRO A 556 25.04 -11.32 22.28
CA PRO A 556 25.84 -11.00 21.11
C PRO A 556 25.07 -11.36 19.83
N ILE A 557 24.91 -10.37 18.95
CA ILE A 557 24.41 -10.58 17.60
C ILE A 557 25.62 -10.70 16.69
N SER A 558 25.83 -11.89 16.13
CA SER A 558 26.94 -12.12 15.20
C SER A 558 26.89 -11.14 14.02
N PHE A 559 28.08 -10.80 13.51
CA PHE A 559 28.19 -10.03 12.30
C PHE A 559 27.60 -10.82 11.13
N THR A 560 26.56 -10.26 10.51
CA THR A 560 25.84 -10.85 9.38
C THR A 560 25.49 -9.75 8.39
N ASP A 561 25.20 -10.11 7.14
CA ASP A 561 24.77 -9.14 6.13
C ASP A 561 23.60 -8.28 6.63
N GLN A 562 22.66 -8.85 7.37
CA GLN A 562 21.50 -8.13 7.90
C GLN A 562 21.87 -6.98 8.86
N ILE A 563 22.93 -7.14 9.66
CA ILE A 563 23.36 -6.14 10.65
C ILE A 563 24.19 -5.02 10.03
N ILE A 564 24.80 -5.24 8.87
CA ILE A 564 25.68 -4.25 8.24
C ILE A 564 24.92 -2.97 7.88
N ALA A 565 23.71 -3.08 7.33
CA ALA A 565 22.88 -1.92 7.08
C ALA A 565 22.64 -1.17 8.40
N VAL A 566 22.25 -1.89 9.45
CA VAL A 566 21.98 -1.36 10.78
C VAL A 566 23.16 -0.55 11.31
N ALA A 567 24.34 -1.17 11.37
CA ALA A 567 25.55 -0.59 11.95
C ALA A 567 26.14 0.55 11.09
N SER A 568 26.05 0.47 9.75
CA SER A 568 26.51 1.55 8.86
C SER A 568 25.53 2.72 8.78
N GLY A 569 24.25 2.49 9.04
CA GLY A 569 23.19 3.48 8.82
C GLY A 569 22.92 3.76 7.35
N GLY A 570 23.32 2.87 6.43
CA GLY A 570 23.07 2.97 4.99
C GLY A 570 21.71 2.41 4.55
N PRO A 571 21.24 2.77 3.34
CA PRO A 571 19.95 2.34 2.82
C PRO A 571 20.01 0.92 2.27
N GLU A 572 18.93 0.16 2.47
CA GLU A 572 18.75 -1.19 1.95
C GLU A 572 17.29 -1.42 1.55
N VAL A 573 17.08 -1.99 0.38
CA VAL A 573 15.75 -2.38 -0.12
C VAL A 573 15.69 -3.88 -0.36
N ILE A 574 14.57 -4.49 0.03
CA ILE A 574 14.23 -5.87 -0.32
C ILE A 574 13.38 -5.87 -1.58
N VAL A 575 13.75 -6.71 -2.53
CA VAL A 575 13.05 -6.88 -3.80
C VAL A 575 12.68 -8.35 -4.02
N PRO A 576 11.41 -8.67 -4.34
CA PRO A 576 11.01 -10.01 -4.70
C PRO A 576 11.51 -10.35 -6.12
N ILE A 577 12.13 -11.53 -6.28
CA ILE A 577 12.71 -11.97 -7.57
C ILE A 577 12.05 -13.22 -8.15
N GLY A 578 11.22 -13.90 -7.37
CA GLY A 578 10.45 -15.07 -7.78
C GLY A 578 9.90 -15.81 -6.58
N GLU A 579 9.38 -17.01 -6.80
CA GLU A 579 8.98 -17.94 -5.75
C GLU A 579 9.45 -19.35 -6.06
N VAL A 580 9.51 -20.17 -5.02
CA VAL A 580 9.88 -21.58 -5.14
C VAL A 580 8.88 -22.46 -4.43
N GLN A 581 8.76 -23.68 -4.95
CA GLN A 581 7.85 -24.68 -4.42
C GLN A 581 8.34 -25.25 -3.09
N TYR A 582 7.41 -25.50 -2.19
CA TYR A 582 7.62 -26.35 -1.02
C TYR A 582 6.39 -27.21 -0.78
N ASN A 583 6.57 -28.34 -0.10
CA ASN A 583 5.46 -29.16 0.35
C ASN A 583 5.01 -28.67 1.72
N SER A 584 3.81 -28.08 1.79
CA SER A 584 3.26 -27.56 3.03
C SER A 584 2.86 -28.70 3.96
N THR A 585 3.29 -28.57 5.22
CA THR A 585 2.84 -29.43 6.32
C THR A 585 1.48 -29.02 6.87
N LYS A 586 0.95 -27.85 6.47
CA LYS A 586 -0.33 -27.33 6.93
C LYS A 586 -1.44 -27.62 5.92
N SER A 587 -1.23 -27.33 4.64
CA SER A 587 -2.21 -27.59 3.59
C SER A 587 -2.11 -29.02 3.02
N GLY A 588 -0.98 -29.70 3.22
CA GLY A 588 -0.71 -31.02 2.64
C GLY A 588 -0.53 -31.00 1.12
N ARG A 589 -0.34 -29.82 0.53
CA ARG A 589 -0.17 -29.58 -0.90
C ARG A 589 1.15 -28.89 -1.19
N THR A 590 1.53 -28.88 -2.45
CA THR A 590 2.62 -28.03 -2.93
C THR A 590 2.14 -26.58 -2.96
N GLU A 591 2.89 -25.72 -2.28
CA GLU A 591 2.65 -24.29 -2.13
C GLU A 591 3.91 -23.52 -2.54
N TYR A 592 3.85 -22.19 -2.59
CA TYR A 592 4.94 -21.35 -3.08
C TYR A 592 5.35 -20.28 -2.07
N LEU A 593 6.66 -20.04 -1.95
CA LEU A 593 7.22 -18.99 -1.09
C LEU A 593 8.14 -18.06 -1.86
N PRO A 594 8.13 -16.77 -1.52
CA PRO A 594 8.95 -15.78 -2.20
C PRO A 594 10.45 -16.01 -1.95
N VAL A 595 11.22 -15.82 -3.02
CA VAL A 595 12.67 -15.60 -3.01
C VAL A 595 12.89 -14.11 -3.20
N THR A 596 13.68 -13.50 -2.32
CA THR A 596 13.91 -12.05 -2.35
C THR A 596 15.38 -11.71 -2.17
N MET A 597 15.79 -10.61 -2.79
CA MET A 597 17.16 -10.09 -2.73
C MET A 597 17.17 -8.78 -1.93
N ALA A 598 18.25 -8.52 -1.21
CA ALA A 598 18.54 -7.25 -0.57
C ALA A 598 19.56 -6.47 -1.42
N LEU A 599 19.27 -5.20 -1.69
CA LEU A 599 20.12 -4.27 -2.44
C LEU A 599 20.52 -3.12 -1.53
N ARG A 600 21.83 -2.86 -1.41
CA ARG A 600 22.39 -1.84 -0.53
C ARG A 600 23.34 -0.90 -1.28
N MET A 601 23.28 0.37 -0.92
CA MET A 601 24.19 1.42 -1.41
C MET A 601 24.83 2.17 -0.24
N ALA A 602 25.75 3.09 -0.57
CA ALA A 602 26.33 4.02 0.38
C ALA A 602 25.26 4.86 1.11
N ARG A 603 25.58 5.28 2.34
CA ARG A 603 24.69 6.12 3.14
C ARG A 603 24.38 7.44 2.41
N GLY A 604 23.11 7.82 2.41
CA GLY A 604 22.59 9.00 1.71
C GLY A 604 22.26 8.78 0.23
N CYS A 605 22.38 7.55 -0.28
CA CYS A 605 22.05 7.20 -1.66
C CYS A 605 20.65 6.62 -1.85
N ASP A 606 19.74 6.86 -0.90
CA ASP A 606 18.36 6.40 -0.90
C ASP A 606 17.61 6.77 -2.18
N HIS A 607 17.73 8.03 -2.61
CA HIS A 607 17.10 8.49 -3.85
C HIS A 607 17.74 7.86 -5.07
N GLN A 608 19.04 7.55 -5.07
CA GLN A 608 19.68 6.85 -6.18
C GLN A 608 19.25 5.39 -6.25
N LEU A 609 19.13 4.72 -5.10
CA LEU A 609 18.57 3.39 -4.96
C LEU A 609 17.11 3.36 -5.46
N ALA A 610 16.35 4.45 -5.25
CA ALA A 610 15.01 4.63 -5.81
C ALA A 610 15.00 5.10 -7.29
N ASN A 611 16.00 5.86 -7.75
CA ASN A 611 16.04 6.53 -9.07
C ASN A 611 16.44 5.61 -10.24
N GLN A 612 16.76 4.34 -9.99
CA GLN A 612 16.89 3.30 -11.04
C GLN A 612 15.52 2.95 -11.69
N ARG A 613 14.66 3.97 -11.82
CA ARG A 613 13.24 4.03 -11.45
C ARG A 613 12.30 3.40 -12.46
N GLN A 614 12.70 3.26 -13.71
CA GLN A 614 11.82 2.75 -14.76
C GLN A 614 12.33 1.45 -15.34
N SER A 615 13.64 1.32 -15.53
CA SER A 615 14.24 0.12 -16.08
C SER A 615 14.35 -1.01 -15.06
N MET A 616 14.73 -0.73 -13.80
CA MET A 616 14.75 -1.77 -12.76
C MET A 616 13.33 -2.10 -12.29
N ALA A 617 12.44 -1.11 -12.18
CA ALA A 617 11.03 -1.37 -11.90
C ALA A 617 10.38 -2.20 -13.02
N LYS A 618 10.67 -1.91 -14.30
CA LYS A 618 10.22 -2.71 -15.44
C LYS A 618 10.84 -4.11 -15.42
N ALA A 619 12.15 -4.25 -15.23
CA ALA A 619 12.83 -5.54 -15.18
C ALA A 619 12.33 -6.42 -14.02
N ILE A 620 12.17 -5.85 -12.82
CA ILE A 620 11.60 -6.57 -11.66
C ILE A 620 10.12 -6.84 -11.87
N THR A 621 9.35 -5.93 -12.48
CA THR A 621 7.93 -6.20 -12.81
C THR A 621 7.79 -7.31 -13.85
N ASP A 622 8.65 -7.33 -14.87
CA ASP A 622 8.69 -8.38 -15.89
C ASP A 622 9.07 -9.74 -15.24
N LEU A 623 10.08 -9.78 -14.38
CA LEU A 623 10.47 -10.96 -13.60
C LEU A 623 9.36 -11.41 -12.63
N HIS A 624 8.75 -10.48 -11.89
CA HIS A 624 7.65 -10.77 -10.97
C HIS A 624 6.40 -11.27 -11.70
N SER A 625 6.08 -10.72 -12.88
CA SER A 625 4.95 -11.19 -13.69
C SER A 625 5.13 -12.60 -14.27
N THR A 626 6.37 -13.09 -14.32
CA THR A 626 6.73 -14.39 -14.92
C THR A 626 7.07 -15.47 -13.88
N ALA A 627 7.46 -15.07 -12.66
CA ALA A 627 8.01 -15.98 -11.65
C ALA A 627 7.01 -16.45 -10.56
N PHE A 628 5.82 -15.84 -10.42
CA PHE A 628 4.86 -16.15 -9.34
C PHE A 628 3.54 -16.80 -9.81
N ASN A 629 2.99 -17.74 -9.02
CA ASN A 629 1.69 -18.42 -9.17
C ASN A 629 0.57 -17.82 -8.27
N MET A 630 0.81 -16.66 -7.66
CA MET A 630 -0.22 -15.90 -6.91
C MET A 630 -1.15 -15.12 -7.84
N PRO A 631 -2.43 -14.87 -7.48
CA PRO A 631 -3.40 -14.24 -8.37
C PRO A 631 -3.01 -12.80 -8.78
N ALA A 632 -3.18 -12.50 -10.07
CA ALA A 632 -2.73 -11.30 -10.76
C ALA A 632 -3.58 -10.02 -10.52
N PHE A 633 -4.00 -9.72 -9.30
CA PHE A 633 -4.43 -8.34 -8.93
C PHE A 633 -3.23 -7.42 -8.63
N PHE A 634 -2.04 -7.82 -9.07
CA PHE A 634 -0.74 -7.18 -8.81
C PHE A 634 -0.03 -6.74 -10.10
N VAL A 635 -0.77 -6.51 -11.20
CA VAL A 635 -0.20 -6.07 -12.48
C VAL A 635 -0.73 -4.68 -12.86
N HIS A 636 0.20 -3.75 -13.08
CA HIS A 636 -0.06 -2.38 -13.48
C HIS A 636 -0.25 -2.29 -15.00
N VAL A 637 -1.39 -1.77 -15.46
CA VAL A 637 -1.65 -1.50 -16.88
C VAL A 637 -0.76 -0.36 -17.36
N ASN A 638 -0.07 -0.55 -18.48
CA ASN A 638 0.84 0.43 -19.07
C ASN A 638 0.35 0.84 -20.47
N PHE A 639 0.12 2.14 -20.66
CA PHE A 639 -0.06 2.72 -21.99
C PHE A 639 1.31 3.09 -22.54
N VAL A 640 1.79 2.35 -23.55
CA VAL A 640 3.10 2.61 -24.17
C VAL A 640 2.89 3.30 -25.51
N LYS A 641 3.33 4.57 -25.60
CA LYS A 641 3.53 5.23 -26.89
C LYS A 641 4.93 4.89 -27.38
N GLN A 642 5.05 4.01 -28.37
CA GLN A 642 6.34 3.75 -29.01
C GLN A 642 6.59 4.82 -30.08
N GLN A 643 7.68 5.56 -29.96
CA GLN A 643 8.21 6.38 -31.06
C GLN A 643 9.29 5.57 -31.78
N ALA A 644 9.01 5.09 -32.99
CA ALA A 644 10.04 4.52 -33.85
C ALA A 644 10.85 5.63 -34.54
N ALA A 645 12.17 5.47 -34.63
CA ALA A 645 13.00 6.32 -35.48
C ALA A 645 12.67 6.07 -36.96
N PRO A 646 12.77 7.08 -37.85
CA PRO A 646 12.45 6.91 -39.26
C PRO A 646 13.31 5.82 -39.91
N GLY A 647 12.67 4.72 -40.35
CA GLY A 647 13.33 3.65 -41.11
C GLY A 647 13.52 2.32 -40.38
N ASP A 648 13.11 2.19 -39.12
CA ASP A 648 13.10 0.87 -38.44
C ASP A 648 11.82 0.09 -38.80
N ALA A 649 11.97 -0.97 -39.59
CA ALA A 649 10.87 -1.81 -40.09
C ALA A 649 10.62 -3.04 -39.21
N SER A 650 10.62 -2.86 -37.89
CA SER A 650 10.50 -3.96 -36.91
C SER A 650 9.06 -4.39 -36.60
N TYR A 651 8.04 -3.83 -37.27
CA TYR A 651 6.63 -4.18 -37.06
C TYR A 651 6.03 -4.89 -38.27
N PHE A 652 5.33 -6.01 -38.06
CA PHE A 652 4.64 -6.78 -39.09
C PHE A 652 3.17 -6.99 -38.75
N MET A 653 2.26 -6.74 -39.70
CA MET A 653 0.83 -7.04 -39.61
C MET A 653 0.48 -8.06 -40.71
N ALA A 654 -0.16 -9.18 -40.33
CA ALA A 654 -0.46 -10.29 -41.23
C ALA A 654 0.77 -10.78 -42.05
N GLY A 655 1.96 -10.78 -41.44
CA GLY A 655 3.21 -11.21 -42.08
C GLY A 655 3.83 -10.19 -43.04
N LYS A 656 3.34 -8.94 -43.10
CA LYS A 656 3.90 -7.85 -43.91
C LYS A 656 4.46 -6.72 -43.04
N PRO A 657 5.64 -6.16 -43.33
CA PRO A 657 6.21 -5.07 -42.54
C PRO A 657 5.41 -3.78 -42.70
N HIS A 658 5.16 -3.07 -41.60
CA HIS A 658 4.41 -1.83 -41.52
C HIS A 658 5.17 -0.79 -40.68
N SER A 659 4.99 0.49 -41.01
CA SER A 659 5.87 1.59 -40.56
C SER A 659 5.22 2.62 -39.62
N HIS A 660 4.02 2.37 -39.10
CA HIS A 660 3.22 3.36 -38.35
C HIS A 660 2.77 2.87 -36.98
N ASN A 661 2.62 3.81 -36.04
CA ASN A 661 2.37 3.58 -34.61
C ASN A 661 0.94 3.08 -34.34
N ALA A 662 0.78 2.09 -33.45
CA ALA A 662 -0.51 1.68 -32.92
C ALA A 662 -0.49 1.72 -31.38
N ASN A 663 -1.56 2.22 -30.78
CA ASN A 663 -1.81 2.06 -29.34
C ASN A 663 -2.08 0.57 -29.06
N ARG A 664 -1.51 0.02 -27.99
CA ARG A 664 -1.73 -1.38 -27.60
C ARG A 664 -2.22 -1.47 -26.18
N VAL A 665 -3.19 -2.35 -25.96
CA VAL A 665 -3.55 -2.89 -24.66
C VAL A 665 -3.20 -4.38 -24.71
N VAL A 666 -2.41 -4.85 -23.76
CA VAL A 666 -2.02 -6.27 -23.67
C VAL A 666 -2.44 -6.78 -22.31
N GLY A 667 -3.36 -7.74 -22.30
CA GLY A 667 -3.68 -8.55 -21.12
C GLY A 667 -3.17 -9.96 -21.35
N MET A 668 -2.42 -10.52 -20.40
CA MET A 668 -2.00 -11.93 -20.42
C MET A 668 -2.92 -12.74 -19.50
N VAL A 669 -3.42 -13.87 -19.99
CA VAL A 669 -4.36 -14.74 -19.26
C VAL A 669 -3.82 -16.17 -19.29
N ARG A 670 -3.71 -16.83 -18.12
CA ARG A 670 -3.41 -18.27 -18.03
C ARG A 670 -4.66 -19.09 -17.77
N THR A 671 -4.71 -20.27 -18.38
CA THR A 671 -5.81 -21.24 -18.27
C THR A 671 -5.70 -22.11 -17.02
N SER A 672 -6.82 -22.70 -16.58
CA SER A 672 -6.87 -23.69 -15.48
C SER A 672 -7.65 -24.91 -15.95
N SER A 673 -7.43 -26.10 -15.36
CA SER A 673 -8.20 -27.31 -15.71
C SER A 673 -9.70 -27.21 -15.40
N THR A 674 -10.09 -26.24 -14.57
CA THR A 674 -11.48 -25.93 -14.23
C THR A 674 -12.11 -24.86 -15.13
N ARG A 675 -11.32 -24.20 -15.98
CA ARG A 675 -11.81 -23.18 -16.91
C ARG A 675 -11.86 -23.74 -18.32
N THR A 676 -13.04 -23.76 -18.91
CA THR A 676 -13.22 -24.30 -20.25
C THR A 676 -12.90 -23.25 -21.30
N LYS A 677 -12.85 -23.68 -22.56
CA LYS A 677 -12.76 -22.76 -23.69
C LYS A 677 -13.90 -21.73 -23.66
N GLU A 678 -15.10 -22.16 -23.27
CA GLU A 678 -16.27 -21.28 -23.15
C GLU A 678 -16.04 -20.14 -22.14
N ASP A 679 -15.37 -20.37 -21.02
CA ASP A 679 -15.05 -19.31 -20.04
C ASP A 679 -14.11 -18.24 -20.61
N PHE A 680 -13.16 -18.64 -21.46
CA PHE A 680 -12.24 -17.72 -22.13
C PHE A 680 -12.91 -17.00 -23.30
N ASP A 681 -13.77 -17.69 -24.05
CA ASP A 681 -14.58 -17.09 -25.11
C ASP A 681 -15.54 -16.04 -24.53
N GLU A 682 -16.15 -16.31 -23.37
CA GLU A 682 -17.05 -15.38 -22.69
C GLU A 682 -16.30 -14.15 -22.17
N LEU A 683 -15.13 -14.35 -21.55
CA LEU A 683 -14.28 -13.24 -21.08
C LEU A 683 -13.77 -12.37 -22.24
N ALA A 684 -13.31 -13.00 -23.32
CA ALA A 684 -12.85 -12.29 -24.52
C ALA A 684 -14.00 -11.50 -25.17
N THR A 685 -15.18 -12.11 -25.29
CA THR A 685 -16.38 -11.43 -25.81
C THR A 685 -16.76 -10.23 -24.95
N ARG A 686 -16.59 -10.32 -23.62
CA ARG A 686 -16.86 -9.20 -22.69
C ARG A 686 -15.83 -8.08 -22.83
N ILE A 687 -14.55 -8.41 -23.03
CA ILE A 687 -13.48 -7.41 -23.24
C ILE A 687 -13.62 -6.74 -24.61
N GLU A 688 -13.89 -7.51 -25.68
CA GLU A 688 -14.17 -6.99 -27.01
C GLU A 688 -15.44 -6.14 -27.02
N SER A 689 -16.51 -6.58 -26.35
CA SER A 689 -17.74 -5.78 -26.24
C SER A 689 -17.51 -4.50 -25.44
N ALA A 690 -16.73 -4.54 -24.35
CA ALA A 690 -16.37 -3.35 -23.59
C ALA A 690 -15.50 -2.39 -24.40
N TRP A 691 -14.61 -2.91 -25.24
CA TRP A 691 -13.80 -2.11 -26.16
C TRP A 691 -14.65 -1.51 -27.28
N ASP A 692 -15.46 -2.31 -27.98
CA ASP A 692 -16.33 -1.88 -29.07
C ASP A 692 -17.41 -0.87 -28.62
N GLN A 693 -17.83 -0.95 -27.36
CA GLN A 693 -18.68 0.06 -26.71
C GLN A 693 -17.92 1.38 -26.47
N VAL A 694 -16.63 1.31 -26.15
CA VAL A 694 -15.78 2.48 -25.90
C VAL A 694 -15.31 3.15 -27.19
N VAL A 695 -15.22 2.43 -28.32
CA VAL A 695 -14.82 3.00 -29.63
C VAL A 695 -15.95 3.13 -30.67
N GLY A 696 -17.20 2.78 -30.31
CA GLY A 696 -18.42 3.16 -31.03
C GLY A 696 -18.76 2.38 -32.30
N GLY A 697 -19.07 1.08 -32.22
CA GLY A 697 -19.42 0.27 -33.41
C GLY A 697 -20.61 -0.68 -33.28
N ASP A 698 -21.85 -0.20 -33.51
CA ASP A 698 -23.06 -1.06 -33.52
C ASP A 698 -23.82 -1.15 -34.87
N GLU A 699 -23.16 -0.92 -36.01
CA GLU A 699 -23.78 -1.16 -37.33
C GLU A 699 -23.27 -2.46 -38.01
N ARG A 700 -24.19 -3.41 -38.23
CA ARG A 700 -23.97 -4.56 -39.13
C ARG A 700 -24.05 -4.11 -40.58
N ARG A 701 -23.00 -4.40 -41.36
CA ARG A 701 -22.99 -4.26 -42.83
C ARG A 701 -23.88 -5.32 -43.50
N GLN A 702 -24.33 -5.04 -44.73
CA GLN A 702 -25.06 -6.00 -45.57
C GLN A 702 -24.24 -7.25 -45.98
N ASP A 703 -22.93 -7.31 -45.68
CA ASP A 703 -22.04 -8.45 -45.94
C ASP A 703 -21.76 -9.34 -44.70
N GLY A 704 -22.38 -9.03 -43.55
CA GLY A 704 -22.24 -9.79 -42.31
C GLY A 704 -21.05 -9.41 -41.43
N ARG A 705 -20.28 -8.35 -41.74
CA ARG A 705 -19.19 -7.83 -40.88
C ARG A 705 -19.60 -6.53 -40.15
N ARG A 706 -19.02 -6.26 -38.99
CA ARG A 706 -19.27 -5.02 -38.20
C ARG A 706 -18.22 -3.94 -38.52
N GLY A 707 -18.63 -2.65 -38.58
CA GLY A 707 -17.73 -1.48 -38.61
C GLY A 707 -18.04 -0.38 -39.65
N LYS A 708 -17.82 0.89 -39.29
CA LYS A 708 -18.00 2.10 -40.14
C LYS A 708 -16.81 2.34 -41.07
N GLU A 709 -17.03 2.89 -42.26
CA GLU A 709 -15.95 3.29 -43.17
C GLU A 709 -15.40 4.65 -42.71
N ILE A 710 -14.16 4.66 -42.23
CA ILE A 710 -13.37 5.88 -41.94
C ILE A 710 -12.09 5.74 -42.77
N ASP A 711 -11.88 6.70 -43.67
CA ASP A 711 -10.76 6.74 -44.62
C ASP A 711 -9.39 6.56 -43.93
N ASP A 712 -8.59 5.64 -44.49
CA ASP A 712 -7.13 5.46 -44.42
C ASP A 712 -6.39 5.69 -43.07
N GLY A 713 -7.03 5.40 -41.94
CA GLY A 713 -6.41 5.49 -40.61
C GLY A 713 -7.02 4.59 -39.54
N GLY A 714 -7.62 3.46 -39.92
CA GLY A 714 -8.39 2.61 -39.01
C GLY A 714 -7.62 2.10 -37.78
N VAL A 715 -8.21 2.28 -36.59
CA VAL A 715 -7.83 1.56 -35.38
C VAL A 715 -8.50 0.18 -35.45
N TYR A 716 -7.70 -0.88 -35.45
CA TYR A 716 -8.20 -2.25 -35.47
C TYR A 716 -7.96 -2.91 -34.12
N ALA A 717 -9.00 -3.53 -33.55
CA ALA A 717 -8.84 -4.53 -32.51
C ALA A 717 -8.67 -5.91 -33.17
N GLY A 718 -7.76 -6.71 -32.64
CA GLY A 718 -7.59 -8.10 -33.06
C GLY A 718 -7.01 -8.91 -31.91
N ALA A 719 -7.73 -9.97 -31.52
CA ALA A 719 -7.21 -10.99 -30.64
C ALA A 719 -6.36 -11.99 -31.46
N PHE A 720 -5.14 -12.28 -31.02
CA PHE A 720 -4.22 -13.19 -31.70
C PHE A 720 -4.00 -14.45 -30.86
N TYR A 721 -4.04 -15.59 -31.54
CA TYR A 721 -3.69 -16.91 -31.00
C TYR A 721 -2.33 -17.34 -31.56
N PRO A 722 -1.57 -18.19 -30.84
CA PRO A 722 -0.52 -19.01 -31.43
C PRO A 722 -1.15 -20.06 -32.35
N ARG A 723 -0.60 -20.21 -33.54
CA ARG A 723 -1.05 -21.20 -34.51
C ARG A 723 -0.21 -22.47 -34.32
N GLU A 724 -0.67 -23.40 -33.48
CA GLU A 724 -0.53 -24.86 -33.61
C GLU A 724 -1.02 -25.57 -32.33
N TRP A 725 -2.25 -26.10 -32.37
CA TRP A 725 -2.88 -26.90 -31.32
C TRP A 725 -2.95 -28.36 -31.80
N ASN A 726 -1.81 -29.02 -31.88
CA ASN A 726 -1.71 -30.47 -32.08
C ASN A 726 -0.33 -30.91 -31.61
N ASP A 727 -0.16 -31.14 -30.30
CA ASP A 727 0.61 -32.27 -29.74
C ASP A 727 0.69 -32.19 -28.20
N GLY A 728 -0.15 -32.97 -27.51
CA GLY A 728 0.09 -33.48 -26.14
C GLY A 728 0.10 -32.48 -24.96
N PRO A 729 0.02 -32.98 -23.70
CA PRO A 729 -0.04 -32.13 -22.53
C PRO A 729 1.36 -31.59 -22.21
N GLY A 730 1.65 -30.40 -22.70
CA GLY A 730 2.86 -29.65 -22.39
C GLY A 730 3.22 -28.71 -23.52
N ALA A 731 3.27 -27.41 -23.21
CA ALA A 731 3.80 -26.27 -23.98
C ALA A 731 2.76 -25.28 -24.62
N TRP A 732 2.65 -24.11 -23.96
CA TRP A 732 2.59 -22.70 -24.42
C TRP A 732 1.63 -22.29 -25.58
N GLN A 733 0.87 -21.20 -25.50
CA GLN A 733 1.21 -19.81 -25.14
C GLN A 733 0.00 -19.08 -24.54
#